data_AF-A0A936K379-F1
#
_entry.id   AF-A0A936K379-F1
#
_cell.length_a   1.000
_cell.length_b   1.000
_cell.length_c   1.000
_cell.angle_alpha   90.00
_cell.angle_beta   90.00
_cell.angle_gamma   90.00
#
_symmetry.space_group_name_H-M   'P 1'
#
loop_
_entity.id
_entity.type
_entity.pdbx_description
1 polymer ?
#
loop_
_entity_poly.entity_id
_entity_poly.type
_entity_poly.pdbx_seq_one_letter_code
_entity_poly.pdbx_strand_id
1 'polypeptide(L)'
;MRRLHLASAIALAAMLVFAPAQAQTTMTASSWVPPAHPLTANIFVPWLKEVEAATQGRVKFNILPKAPVAPPQTFDAVKDGVVDVSFTVQGYTPGRFVLTKMAEFGFLGDSAEATSVAYERMHQRHLARLGEHKGVKVIAVFTHGPGEIFTVSKPVTSLADLQGMKIRVGGGIVNDFTRALGASPLLKPSSESFQMLQSGVADGIFFPPESIPGFKLTSLIKQGTIVPGGLYNTSFVMMMNEAKYNALPQADRDAIDKLSGEHFARLAGKAWDAADTAGMATMKAAGVHLQTASPVARHRRRAAAGGADLVDLHRRHRPLLPGPAVDRRLRADRTGHGRPGLLEPAPGLAAPPAGHGRSVRVAHPARLAACAERDHRPQRRGLRGRDRLAAVAPRGQHGSRRRNHGHTADPGLPAGRLHGAAGRRHRRLDAGHGLDRRHRQGATMNEALLAFAAMLLLAFARMPIAFAMGLVGFAGFALKASAPAALAMVGAVSYETGLSYALSVVPLFVLMGNLVTRAGLSEELYEASHAFLGHRKGGLAMATIVACGGFSAICGSSVATAATMAKVAVQPMREHGYSDALATGSVAAGGTLGILIPPSVVLVIYGILTQQNIGKLFIAGILPGLVAVLCYLGAIAVTVRLDPTAGPPGPYVAWPARLRALRRVWGVLALFVLVLGGIYGGVFTPTEAAAIGAGGAFVFAIFRRGWSTAFLRDVLVESAVTTGMLFTILIGALVFANFVNLTTMPAELIAFTERFASTPMLVIVAICAIYVLLGCVLESMSMILLTVPMFYPVVQHLGFDLIWFGIIVVVVTEISLITPPVGLNVFVLRSVLPDIPTREVFRGVMPFVMSDLVRLAILIGFPGITLYLTRFVA
;
A
#
# COMPACT_ATOMS: atom_id res chain seq x y z
N MET A 1 -41.52 45.85 49.46
CA MET A 1 -42.31 45.13 48.42
C MET A 1 -41.82 45.33 46.97
N ARG A 2 -41.15 46.43 46.58
CA ARG A 2 -40.67 46.64 45.18
C ARG A 2 -39.44 45.82 44.73
N ARG A 3 -38.66 45.22 45.65
CA ARG A 3 -37.48 44.39 45.28
C ARG A 3 -37.80 42.91 45.00
N LEU A 4 -38.95 42.40 45.47
CA LEU A 4 -39.35 41.00 45.20
C LEU A 4 -39.97 40.82 43.81
N HIS A 5 -40.63 41.84 43.26
CA HIS A 5 -41.26 41.78 41.93
C HIS A 5 -40.25 41.90 40.77
N LEU A 6 -39.10 42.52 40.99
CA LEU A 6 -38.06 42.63 39.97
C LEU A 6 -37.26 41.31 39.82
N ALA A 7 -37.03 40.60 40.92
CA ALA A 7 -36.37 39.29 40.91
C ALA A 7 -37.22 38.19 40.26
N SER A 8 -38.55 38.25 40.45
CA SER A 8 -39.49 37.30 39.82
C SER A 8 -39.71 37.58 38.33
N ALA A 9 -39.67 38.84 37.89
CA ALA A 9 -39.72 39.19 36.46
C ALA A 9 -38.44 38.79 35.69
N ILE A 10 -37.26 38.90 36.31
CA ILE A 10 -35.99 38.48 35.71
C ILE A 10 -35.86 36.95 35.66
N ALA A 11 -36.38 36.23 36.67
CA ALA A 11 -36.44 34.77 36.65
C ALA A 11 -37.40 34.22 35.58
N LEU A 12 -38.53 34.90 35.33
CA LEU A 12 -39.48 34.51 34.30
C LEU A 12 -38.98 34.86 32.87
N ALA A 13 -38.24 35.96 32.71
CA ALA A 13 -37.60 36.32 31.44
C ALA A 13 -36.38 35.45 31.10
N ALA A 14 -35.66 34.95 32.11
CA ALA A 14 -34.55 34.01 31.93
C ALA A 14 -35.01 32.60 31.54
N MET A 15 -36.26 32.23 31.84
CA MET A 15 -36.85 30.95 31.42
C MET A 15 -37.38 30.95 29.97
N LEU A 16 -37.46 32.09 29.30
CA LEU A 16 -37.99 32.20 27.92
C LEU A 16 -36.91 32.30 26.82
N VAL A 17 -35.62 32.18 27.16
CA VAL A 17 -34.50 32.27 26.19
C VAL A 17 -33.68 30.98 26.04
N PHE A 18 -33.93 29.94 26.85
CA PHE A 18 -33.41 28.61 26.55
C PHE A 18 -34.35 27.89 25.59
N ALA A 19 -34.22 28.20 24.29
CA ALA A 19 -34.54 27.18 23.29
C ALA A 19 -33.72 25.93 23.66
N PRO A 20 -34.33 24.73 23.77
CA PRO A 20 -33.56 23.54 24.04
C PRO A 20 -32.54 23.42 22.91
N ALA A 21 -31.25 23.49 23.24
CA ALA A 21 -30.22 23.08 22.31
C ALA A 21 -30.54 21.61 21.97
N GLN A 22 -31.10 21.36 20.78
CA GLN A 22 -31.39 19.99 20.34
C GLN A 22 -30.07 19.22 20.44
N ALA A 23 -30.10 18.12 21.20
CA ALA A 23 -28.91 17.32 21.46
C ALA A 23 -28.29 16.86 20.14
N GLN A 24 -27.12 17.41 19.82
CA GLN A 24 -26.39 17.07 18.62
C GLN A 24 -25.83 15.64 18.77
N THR A 25 -26.28 14.71 17.92
CA THR A 25 -25.74 13.35 17.88
C THR A 25 -24.56 13.32 16.93
N THR A 26 -23.38 12.96 17.44
CA THR A 26 -22.19 12.74 16.62
C THR A 26 -21.96 11.24 16.44
N MET A 27 -21.83 10.80 15.19
CA MET A 27 -21.61 9.42 14.79
C MET A 27 -20.21 9.26 14.17
N THR A 28 -19.55 8.16 14.47
CA THR A 28 -18.28 7.75 13.85
C THR A 28 -18.54 7.16 12.46
N ALA A 29 -17.85 7.68 11.45
CA ALA A 29 -17.96 7.23 10.07
C ALA A 29 -16.62 6.69 9.59
N SER A 30 -16.57 5.48 9.04
CA SER A 30 -15.32 4.84 8.62
C SER A 30 -15.34 4.47 7.14
N SER A 31 -14.23 4.73 6.44
CA SER A 31 -13.95 4.22 5.11
C SER A 31 -12.64 3.43 5.13
N TRP A 32 -12.65 2.23 4.54
CA TRP A 32 -11.47 1.36 4.41
C TRP A 32 -10.71 1.58 3.09
N VAL A 33 -11.22 2.43 2.19
CA VAL A 33 -10.48 2.89 1.00
C VAL A 33 -9.86 4.26 1.26
N PRO A 34 -8.80 4.65 0.53
CA PRO A 34 -8.16 5.95 0.69
C PRO A 34 -9.15 7.13 0.60
N PRO A 35 -8.89 8.27 1.27
CA PRO A 35 -9.77 9.45 1.21
C PRO A 35 -10.00 9.98 -0.21
N ALA A 36 -9.00 9.86 -1.09
CA ALA A 36 -9.07 10.26 -2.48
C ALA A 36 -9.82 9.26 -3.39
N HIS A 37 -10.12 8.06 -2.89
CA HIS A 37 -10.83 7.05 -3.66
C HIS A 37 -12.28 7.52 -3.93
N PRO A 38 -12.85 7.32 -5.14
CA PRO A 38 -14.19 7.78 -5.49
C PRO A 38 -15.29 7.35 -4.51
N LEU A 39 -15.24 6.10 -4.05
CA LEU A 39 -16.15 5.59 -3.02
C LEU A 39 -16.14 6.42 -1.71
N THR A 40 -15.00 7.00 -1.31
CA THR A 40 -14.96 7.95 -0.18
C THR A 40 -15.34 9.36 -0.62
N ALA A 41 -14.62 9.91 -1.59
CA ALA A 41 -14.68 11.33 -1.96
C ALA A 41 -15.99 11.73 -2.64
N ASN A 42 -16.58 10.84 -3.44
CA ASN A 42 -17.70 11.13 -4.33
C ASN A 42 -19.01 10.42 -3.92
N ILE A 43 -18.96 9.45 -3.00
CA ILE A 43 -20.14 8.70 -2.56
C ILE A 43 -20.35 8.86 -1.06
N PHE A 44 -19.43 8.35 -0.24
CA PHE A 44 -19.58 8.31 1.20
C PHE A 44 -19.64 9.72 1.82
N VAL A 45 -18.62 10.55 1.60
CA VAL A 45 -18.56 11.90 2.20
C VAL A 45 -19.69 12.81 1.72
N PRO A 46 -20.07 12.84 0.43
CA PRO A 46 -21.23 13.61 -0.02
C PRO A 46 -22.54 13.19 0.66
N TRP A 47 -22.79 11.88 0.80
CA TRP A 47 -24.00 11.41 1.49
C TRP A 47 -24.03 11.81 2.97
N LEU A 48 -22.89 11.72 3.68
CA LEU A 48 -22.80 12.21 5.07
C LEU A 48 -23.19 13.68 5.15
N LYS A 49 -22.69 14.52 4.24
CA LYS A 49 -23.04 15.96 4.17
C LYS A 49 -24.53 16.19 3.85
N GLU A 50 -25.13 15.38 2.98
CA GLU A 50 -26.57 15.46 2.69
C GLU A 50 -27.39 15.16 3.95
N VAL A 51 -27.00 14.16 4.74
CA VAL A 51 -27.66 13.83 6.01
C VAL A 51 -27.46 14.95 7.05
N GLU A 52 -26.26 15.51 7.17
CA GLU A 52 -26.02 16.66 8.07
C GLU A 52 -26.90 17.85 7.68
N ALA A 53 -27.02 18.14 6.38
CA ALA A 53 -27.87 19.23 5.88
C ALA A 53 -29.37 18.95 6.13
N ALA A 54 -29.84 17.75 5.82
CA ALA A 54 -31.25 17.36 5.99
C ALA A 54 -31.69 17.33 7.46
N THR A 55 -30.77 17.00 8.36
CA THR A 55 -30.99 17.03 9.82
C THR A 55 -30.67 18.38 10.46
N GLN A 56 -30.36 19.41 9.65
CA GLN A 56 -29.99 20.76 10.12
C GLN A 56 -28.84 20.75 11.14
N GLY A 57 -27.89 19.83 10.95
CA GLY A 57 -26.71 19.65 11.80
C GLY A 57 -26.97 18.90 13.12
N ARG A 58 -28.18 18.36 13.34
CA ARG A 58 -28.50 17.53 14.52
C ARG A 58 -27.78 16.19 14.50
N VAL A 59 -27.62 15.60 13.33
CA VAL A 59 -26.75 14.44 13.12
C VAL A 59 -25.48 14.95 12.47
N LYS A 60 -24.31 14.64 13.06
CA LYS A 60 -23.00 14.94 12.47
C LYS A 60 -22.12 13.71 12.43
N PHE A 61 -21.17 13.71 11.51
CA PHE A 61 -20.25 12.61 11.33
C PHE A 61 -18.82 13.00 11.64
N ASN A 62 -18.20 12.23 12.53
CA ASN A 62 -16.75 12.21 12.71
C ASN A 62 -16.16 11.15 11.79
N ILE A 63 -15.65 11.55 10.63
CA ILE A 63 -15.01 10.64 9.69
C ILE A 63 -13.65 10.23 10.24
N LEU A 64 -13.49 8.94 10.53
CA LEU A 64 -12.23 8.35 10.93
C LEU A 64 -11.27 8.39 9.74
N PRO A 65 -10.05 8.93 9.91
CA PRO A 65 -9.06 9.03 8.83
C PRO A 65 -8.49 7.68 8.42
N LYS A 66 -8.67 6.64 9.23
CA LYS A 66 -8.40 5.25 8.85
C LYS A 66 -9.44 4.31 9.46
N ALA A 67 -9.78 3.25 8.73
CA ALA A 67 -10.65 2.21 9.25
C ALA A 67 -10.04 1.50 10.46
N PRO A 68 -10.80 1.28 11.54
CA PRO A 68 -10.33 0.59 12.74
C PRO A 68 -10.20 -0.92 12.55
N VAL A 69 -10.79 -1.48 11.50
CA VAL A 69 -10.82 -2.91 11.22
C VAL A 69 -10.51 -3.18 9.75
N ALA A 70 -10.14 -4.43 9.46
CA ALA A 70 -9.94 -4.88 8.09
C ALA A 70 -11.25 -4.78 7.28
N PRO A 71 -11.19 -4.61 5.94
CA PRO A 71 -12.39 -4.55 5.11
C PRO A 71 -13.40 -5.70 5.33
N PRO A 72 -13.00 -6.98 5.46
CA PRO A 72 -13.94 -8.08 5.75
C PRO A 72 -14.66 -7.97 7.10
N GLN A 73 -14.04 -7.31 8.09
CA GLN A 73 -14.58 -7.16 9.45
C GLN A 73 -15.52 -5.95 9.57
N THR A 74 -15.64 -5.13 8.52
CA THR A 74 -16.36 -3.85 8.57
C THR A 74 -17.84 -4.03 8.91
N PHE A 75 -18.49 -5.11 8.47
CA PHE A 75 -19.89 -5.36 8.83
C PHE A 75 -20.06 -5.58 10.33
N ASP A 76 -19.25 -6.46 10.92
CA ASP A 76 -19.35 -6.76 12.35
C ASP A 76 -18.94 -5.54 13.18
N ALA A 77 -17.97 -4.74 12.72
CA ALA A 77 -17.64 -3.48 13.38
C ALA A 77 -18.82 -2.48 13.40
N VAL A 78 -19.63 -2.40 12.34
CA VAL A 78 -20.83 -1.56 12.36
C VAL A 78 -21.93 -2.14 13.24
N LYS A 79 -22.16 -3.46 13.13
CA LYS A 79 -23.15 -4.18 13.94
C LYS A 79 -22.87 -4.04 15.44
N ASP A 80 -21.62 -4.23 15.83
CA ASP A 80 -21.20 -4.27 17.24
C ASP A 80 -20.93 -2.86 17.81
N GLY A 81 -21.10 -1.80 17.00
CA GLY A 81 -20.95 -0.41 17.43
C GLY A 81 -19.51 0.04 17.60
N VAL A 82 -18.55 -0.66 16.98
CA VAL A 82 -17.15 -0.24 16.86
C VAL A 82 -17.04 0.99 15.95
N VAL A 83 -17.88 1.07 14.91
CA VAL A 83 -18.10 2.23 14.03
C VAL A 83 -19.60 2.43 13.85
N ASP A 84 -20.09 3.66 13.79
CA ASP A 84 -21.51 3.92 13.61
C ASP A 84 -21.96 3.84 12.15
N VAL A 85 -21.15 4.28 11.18
CA VAL A 85 -21.48 4.27 9.74
C VAL A 85 -20.31 3.80 8.89
N SER A 86 -20.55 2.84 7.99
CA SER A 86 -19.55 2.40 7.02
C SER A 86 -20.20 1.66 5.85
N PHE A 87 -19.39 1.18 4.92
CA PHE A 87 -19.81 0.32 3.81
C PHE A 87 -18.88 -0.88 3.69
N THR A 88 -19.33 -1.98 3.11
CA THR A 88 -18.46 -3.13 2.82
C THR A 88 -18.81 -3.80 1.50
N VAL A 89 -17.83 -4.53 0.95
CA VAL A 89 -18.04 -5.45 -0.16
C VAL A 89 -18.56 -6.76 0.42
N GLN A 90 -19.72 -7.20 -0.04
CA GLN A 90 -20.37 -8.41 0.47
C GLN A 90 -19.56 -9.67 0.14
N GLY A 91 -18.82 -9.66 -0.97
CA GLY A 91 -17.91 -10.74 -1.35
C GLY A 91 -16.73 -10.98 -0.39
N TYR A 92 -16.39 -10.03 0.51
CA TYR A 92 -15.27 -10.17 1.44
C TYR A 92 -15.50 -11.20 2.56
N THR A 93 -16.77 -11.55 2.82
CA THR A 93 -17.14 -12.54 3.85
C THR A 93 -17.82 -13.74 3.20
N PRO A 94 -17.05 -14.76 2.77
CA PRO A 94 -17.59 -15.94 2.11
C PRO A 94 -18.71 -16.60 2.92
N GLY A 95 -19.82 -16.92 2.26
CA GLY A 95 -20.95 -17.61 2.87
C GLY A 95 -21.95 -16.74 3.64
N ARG A 96 -21.70 -15.43 3.81
CA ARG A 96 -22.59 -14.53 4.57
C ARG A 96 -23.70 -13.91 3.71
N PHE A 97 -23.35 -13.32 2.58
CA PHE A 97 -24.24 -12.57 1.69
C PHE A 97 -24.41 -13.34 0.38
N VAL A 98 -25.25 -14.37 0.40
CA VAL A 98 -25.33 -15.32 -0.71
C VAL A 98 -26.36 -14.89 -1.75
N LEU A 99 -27.45 -14.24 -1.33
CA LEU A 99 -28.47 -13.73 -2.23
C LEU A 99 -27.96 -12.56 -3.07
N THR A 100 -26.96 -11.82 -2.56
CA THR A 100 -26.46 -10.60 -3.22
C THR A 100 -25.59 -10.90 -4.44
N LYS A 101 -25.12 -12.16 -4.58
CA LYS A 101 -24.44 -12.67 -5.78
C LYS A 101 -25.21 -12.40 -7.08
N MET A 102 -26.54 -12.26 -7.05
CA MET A 102 -27.33 -11.95 -8.25
C MET A 102 -26.96 -10.60 -8.90
N ALA A 103 -26.46 -9.64 -8.10
CA ALA A 103 -25.98 -8.36 -8.58
C ALA A 103 -24.52 -8.41 -9.05
N GLU A 104 -23.88 -9.58 -8.97
CA GLU A 104 -22.48 -9.79 -9.34
C GLU A 104 -22.31 -10.64 -10.60
N PHE A 105 -23.42 -11.11 -11.18
CA PHE A 105 -23.41 -11.96 -12.37
C PHE A 105 -22.68 -11.30 -13.54
N GLY A 106 -22.12 -12.13 -14.41
CA GLY A 106 -21.42 -11.64 -15.58
C GLY A 106 -22.39 -10.98 -16.57
N PHE A 107 -21.91 -9.94 -17.25
CA PHE A 107 -22.63 -9.28 -18.35
C PHE A 107 -23.95 -8.59 -17.95
N LEU A 108 -24.04 -8.08 -16.72
CA LEU A 108 -25.23 -7.36 -16.23
C LEU A 108 -25.39 -5.98 -16.85
N GLY A 109 -24.33 -5.36 -17.38
CA GLY A 109 -24.37 -4.08 -18.07
C GLY A 109 -23.14 -3.21 -17.91
N ASP A 110 -23.09 -2.13 -18.69
CA ASP A 110 -21.97 -1.16 -18.71
C ASP A 110 -22.19 0.07 -17.82
N SER A 111 -23.28 0.12 -17.03
CA SER A 111 -23.58 1.25 -16.14
C SER A 111 -23.81 0.79 -14.71
N ALA A 112 -23.02 1.36 -13.80
CA ALA A 112 -23.16 1.23 -12.37
C ALA A 112 -24.46 1.87 -11.87
N GLU A 113 -24.91 2.99 -12.44
CA GLU A 113 -26.21 3.61 -12.08
C GLU A 113 -27.37 2.64 -12.31
N ALA A 114 -27.48 2.12 -13.54
CA ALA A 114 -28.59 1.22 -13.89
C ALA A 114 -28.58 -0.05 -13.03
N THR A 115 -27.40 -0.63 -12.82
CA THR A 115 -27.24 -1.88 -12.06
C THR A 115 -27.50 -1.67 -10.57
N SER A 116 -27.01 -0.58 -9.98
CA SER A 116 -27.23 -0.25 -8.56
C SER A 116 -28.69 0.00 -8.26
N VAL A 117 -29.39 0.78 -9.10
CA VAL A 117 -30.83 1.05 -8.93
C VAL A 117 -31.65 -0.23 -9.04
N ALA A 118 -31.35 -1.09 -10.02
CA ALA A 118 -32.04 -2.38 -10.17
C ALA A 118 -31.80 -3.29 -8.96
N TYR A 119 -30.55 -3.32 -8.47
CA TYR A 119 -30.18 -4.12 -7.31
C TYR A 119 -30.90 -3.64 -6.04
N GLU A 120 -30.93 -2.34 -5.77
CA GLU A 120 -31.63 -1.77 -4.61
C GLU A 120 -33.13 -2.04 -4.65
N ARG A 121 -33.80 -1.83 -5.79
CA ARG A 121 -35.23 -2.14 -5.95
C ARG A 121 -35.53 -3.61 -5.70
N MET A 122 -34.68 -4.50 -6.21
CA MET A 122 -34.79 -5.94 -5.98
C MET A 122 -34.59 -6.28 -4.50
N HIS A 123 -33.61 -5.66 -3.86
CA HIS A 123 -33.32 -5.85 -2.45
C HIS A 123 -34.52 -5.45 -1.58
N GLN A 124 -35.04 -4.23 -1.74
CA GLN A 124 -36.17 -3.72 -0.96
C GLN A 124 -37.43 -4.57 -1.14
N ARG A 125 -37.77 -4.94 -2.39
CA ARG A 125 -39.01 -5.68 -2.68
C ARG A 125 -38.97 -7.13 -2.21
N HIS A 126 -37.79 -7.76 -2.21
CA HIS A 126 -37.72 -9.22 -2.12
C HIS A 126 -36.66 -9.78 -1.15
N LEU A 127 -35.50 -9.13 -1.00
CA LEU A 127 -34.35 -9.70 -0.31
C LEU A 127 -34.18 -9.19 1.13
N ALA A 128 -34.55 -7.94 1.41
CA ALA A 128 -34.40 -7.34 2.75
C ALA A 128 -35.10 -8.18 3.83
N ARG A 129 -36.29 -8.72 3.51
CA ARG A 129 -37.07 -9.61 4.40
C ARG A 129 -36.39 -10.95 4.74
N LEU A 130 -35.36 -11.34 3.98
CA LEU A 130 -34.62 -12.59 4.20
C LEU A 130 -33.46 -12.42 5.19
N GLY A 131 -33.16 -11.17 5.62
CA GLY A 131 -32.36 -10.92 6.82
C GLY A 131 -30.86 -11.15 6.70
N GLU A 132 -30.27 -11.13 5.49
CA GLU A 132 -28.80 -11.27 5.32
C GLU A 132 -27.99 -10.17 6.03
N HIS A 133 -28.59 -8.99 6.21
CA HIS A 133 -27.99 -7.83 6.87
C HIS A 133 -28.47 -7.62 8.31
N LYS A 134 -28.95 -8.67 9.00
CA LYS A 134 -29.47 -8.56 10.37
C LYS A 134 -28.41 -7.96 11.33
N GLY A 135 -28.84 -7.00 12.15
CA GLY A 135 -28.02 -6.33 13.16
C GLY A 135 -27.45 -4.98 12.74
N VAL A 136 -27.76 -4.51 11.53
CA VAL A 136 -27.43 -3.15 11.07
C VAL A 136 -28.64 -2.51 10.39
N LYS A 137 -28.68 -1.18 10.41
CA LYS A 137 -29.57 -0.40 9.53
C LYS A 137 -28.94 -0.32 8.14
N VAL A 138 -29.55 -0.99 7.16
CA VAL A 138 -29.16 -0.85 5.75
C VAL A 138 -29.58 0.53 5.25
N ILE A 139 -28.61 1.28 4.72
CA ILE A 139 -28.83 2.55 4.02
C ILE A 139 -29.17 2.26 2.56
N ALA A 140 -28.33 1.50 1.87
CA ALA A 140 -28.61 1.02 0.51
C ALA A 140 -27.65 -0.10 0.13
N VAL A 141 -28.05 -0.88 -0.87
CA VAL A 141 -27.18 -1.79 -1.60
C VAL A 141 -26.93 -1.26 -3.01
N PHE A 142 -25.72 -1.45 -3.52
CA PHE A 142 -25.29 -0.88 -4.80
C PHE A 142 -24.13 -1.68 -5.40
N THR A 143 -23.71 -1.33 -6.61
CA THR A 143 -22.60 -1.99 -7.33
C THR A 143 -21.62 -0.96 -7.88
N HIS A 144 -20.36 -1.35 -8.07
CA HIS A 144 -19.44 -0.59 -8.91
C HIS A 144 -19.73 -0.78 -10.41
N GLY A 145 -19.02 -0.07 -11.28
CA GLY A 145 -19.09 -0.23 -12.74
C GLY A 145 -18.59 -1.58 -13.26
N PRO A 146 -18.55 -1.79 -14.58
CA PRO A 146 -18.17 -3.08 -15.14
C PRO A 146 -16.74 -3.45 -14.73
N GLY A 147 -16.60 -4.61 -14.07
CA GLY A 147 -15.30 -5.18 -13.78
C GLY A 147 -14.61 -5.67 -15.05
N GLU A 148 -13.30 -5.49 -15.11
CA GLU A 148 -12.45 -5.76 -16.26
C GLU A 148 -11.19 -6.55 -15.86
N ILE A 149 -10.46 -7.03 -16.88
CA ILE A 149 -9.24 -7.83 -16.66
C ILE A 149 -8.02 -6.93 -16.79
N PHE A 150 -7.21 -6.86 -15.75
CA PHE A 150 -5.94 -6.16 -15.78
C PHE A 150 -4.79 -7.09 -15.37
N THR A 151 -3.65 -7.00 -16.04
CA THR A 151 -2.50 -7.86 -15.77
C THR A 151 -1.21 -7.06 -15.73
N VAL A 152 -0.23 -7.56 -14.99
CA VAL A 152 1.08 -6.90 -14.82
C VAL A 152 1.81 -6.83 -16.15
N SER A 153 1.78 -7.89 -16.96
CA SER A 153 2.56 -7.96 -18.22
C SER A 153 1.88 -8.73 -19.35
N LYS A 154 1.26 -9.87 -19.07
CA LYS A 154 0.71 -10.78 -20.10
C LYS A 154 -0.63 -10.29 -20.68
N PRO A 155 -0.74 -10.01 -21.99
CA PRO A 155 -2.02 -9.62 -22.58
C PRO A 155 -3.02 -10.79 -22.57
N VAL A 156 -4.29 -10.48 -22.33
CA VAL A 156 -5.36 -11.48 -22.23
C VAL A 156 -6.36 -11.31 -23.38
N THR A 157 -6.10 -11.97 -24.51
CA THR A 157 -6.94 -11.87 -25.71
C THR A 157 -7.99 -12.97 -25.81
N SER A 158 -7.75 -14.10 -25.14
CA SER A 158 -8.57 -15.31 -25.18
C SER A 158 -8.83 -15.86 -23.76
N LEU A 159 -9.56 -16.98 -23.67
CA LEU A 159 -9.70 -17.73 -22.41
C LEU A 159 -8.44 -18.53 -22.07
N ALA A 160 -7.73 -19.05 -23.08
CA ALA A 160 -6.51 -19.82 -22.87
C ALA A 160 -5.42 -18.99 -22.18
N ASP A 161 -5.40 -17.67 -22.43
CA ASP A 161 -4.44 -16.76 -21.82
C ASP A 161 -4.60 -16.67 -20.29
N LEU A 162 -5.83 -16.87 -19.77
CA LEU A 162 -6.15 -16.85 -18.34
C LEU A 162 -5.81 -18.16 -17.63
N GLN A 163 -5.55 -19.24 -18.38
CA GLN A 163 -5.36 -20.57 -17.79
C GLN A 163 -4.19 -20.56 -16.80
N GLY A 164 -4.47 -20.95 -15.55
CA GLY A 164 -3.47 -21.01 -14.48
C GLY A 164 -3.03 -19.67 -13.90
N MET A 165 -3.46 -18.53 -14.47
CA MET A 165 -3.11 -17.21 -13.93
C MET A 165 -3.70 -17.01 -12.54
N LYS A 166 -2.90 -16.49 -11.61
CA LYS A 166 -3.33 -16.09 -10.28
C LYS A 166 -3.96 -14.71 -10.35
N ILE A 167 -5.28 -14.62 -10.19
CA ILE A 167 -6.02 -13.37 -10.34
C ILE A 167 -6.58 -12.94 -8.98
N ARG A 168 -6.20 -11.74 -8.52
CA ARG A 168 -6.82 -11.17 -7.32
C ARG A 168 -8.27 -10.80 -7.61
N VAL A 169 -9.16 -11.20 -6.70
CA VAL A 169 -10.61 -10.93 -6.77
C VAL A 169 -11.14 -10.49 -5.41
N GLY A 170 -12.23 -9.72 -5.42
CA GLY A 170 -12.94 -9.29 -4.20
C GLY A 170 -13.81 -10.37 -3.55
N GLY A 171 -14.07 -11.48 -4.24
CA GLY A 171 -14.87 -12.58 -3.72
C GLY A 171 -16.24 -12.68 -4.36
N GLY A 172 -17.21 -13.21 -3.61
CA GLY A 172 -18.55 -13.44 -4.12
C GLY A 172 -18.56 -14.39 -5.32
N ILE A 173 -19.42 -14.14 -6.31
CA ILE A 173 -19.49 -15.00 -7.49
C ILE A 173 -18.25 -14.88 -8.38
N VAL A 174 -17.53 -13.77 -8.29
CA VAL A 174 -16.34 -13.48 -9.09
C VAL A 174 -15.25 -14.53 -8.82
N ASN A 175 -15.17 -15.04 -7.59
CA ASN A 175 -14.25 -16.13 -7.25
C ASN A 175 -14.55 -17.40 -8.06
N ASP A 176 -15.82 -17.79 -8.12
CA ASP A 176 -16.26 -19.00 -8.81
C ASP A 176 -16.17 -18.81 -10.33
N PHE A 177 -16.54 -17.63 -10.79
CA PHE A 177 -16.42 -17.18 -12.18
C PHE A 177 -14.96 -17.21 -12.66
N THR A 178 -14.01 -16.74 -11.85
CA THR A 178 -12.57 -16.76 -12.19
C THR A 178 -12.06 -18.19 -12.36
N ARG A 179 -12.49 -19.14 -11.52
CA ARG A 179 -12.18 -20.58 -11.70
C ARG A 179 -12.79 -21.12 -12.98
N ALA A 180 -14.04 -20.75 -13.28
CA ALA A 180 -14.72 -21.16 -14.52
C ALA A 180 -14.02 -20.61 -15.78
N LEU A 181 -13.33 -19.47 -15.68
CA LEU A 181 -12.48 -18.92 -16.74
C LEU A 181 -11.10 -19.62 -16.86
N GLY A 182 -10.79 -20.59 -15.99
CA GLY A 182 -9.52 -21.33 -16.00
C GLY A 182 -8.40 -20.68 -15.17
N ALA A 183 -8.68 -19.56 -14.51
CA ALA A 183 -7.73 -18.85 -13.65
C ALA A 183 -7.85 -19.32 -12.17
N SER A 184 -6.81 -19.06 -11.39
CA SER A 184 -6.77 -19.30 -9.95
C SER A 184 -7.15 -18.02 -9.19
N PRO A 185 -8.34 -17.91 -8.60
CA PRO A 185 -8.71 -16.71 -7.84
C PRO A 185 -7.95 -16.63 -6.53
N LEU A 186 -7.51 -15.42 -6.20
CA LEU A 186 -6.95 -15.05 -4.92
C LEU A 186 -7.90 -14.07 -4.24
N LEU A 187 -8.73 -14.59 -3.35
CA LEU A 187 -9.68 -13.80 -2.55
C LEU A 187 -8.92 -12.92 -1.57
N LYS A 188 -8.88 -11.61 -1.83
CA LYS A 188 -8.33 -10.61 -0.92
C LYS A 188 -9.04 -9.26 -1.07
N PRO A 189 -9.14 -8.43 -0.03
CA PRO A 189 -9.64 -7.06 -0.14
C PRO A 189 -8.89 -6.19 -1.16
N SER A 190 -9.55 -5.16 -1.68
CA SER A 190 -8.97 -4.29 -2.72
C SER A 190 -7.78 -3.49 -2.23
N SER A 191 -7.73 -3.17 -0.93
CA SER A 191 -6.60 -2.52 -0.28
C SER A 191 -5.29 -3.31 -0.36
N GLU A 192 -5.34 -4.64 -0.51
CA GLU A 192 -4.13 -5.50 -0.63
C GLU A 192 -3.61 -5.62 -2.07
N SER A 193 -4.34 -5.06 -3.06
CA SER A 193 -4.08 -5.31 -4.49
C SER A 193 -2.68 -4.90 -4.94
N PHE A 194 -2.21 -3.73 -4.52
CA PHE A 194 -0.89 -3.23 -4.91
C PHE A 194 0.21 -4.16 -4.41
N GLN A 195 0.15 -4.53 -3.13
CA GLN A 195 1.11 -5.43 -2.52
C GLN A 195 1.11 -6.82 -3.18
N MET A 196 -0.06 -7.37 -3.50
CA MET A 196 -0.17 -8.68 -4.15
C MET A 196 0.41 -8.71 -5.56
N LEU A 197 0.18 -7.66 -6.35
CA LEU A 197 0.76 -7.53 -7.69
C LEU A 197 2.26 -7.27 -7.61
N GLN A 198 2.71 -6.42 -6.68
CA GLN A 198 4.13 -6.08 -6.50
C GLN A 198 4.96 -7.29 -6.04
N SER A 199 4.42 -8.10 -5.13
CA SER A 199 5.08 -9.32 -4.64
C SER A 199 4.97 -10.50 -5.62
N GLY A 200 4.25 -10.33 -6.73
CA GLY A 200 3.94 -11.37 -7.73
C GLY A 200 3.13 -12.55 -7.21
N VAL A 201 2.48 -12.38 -6.05
CA VAL A 201 1.47 -13.34 -5.58
C VAL A 201 0.33 -13.46 -6.59
N ALA A 202 -0.04 -12.34 -7.22
CA ALA A 202 -1.04 -12.27 -8.28
C ALA A 202 -0.42 -11.79 -9.60
N ASP A 203 -0.75 -12.48 -10.70
CA ASP A 203 -0.35 -12.13 -12.07
C ASP A 203 -1.21 -10.99 -12.66
N GLY A 204 -2.40 -10.82 -12.09
CA GLY A 204 -3.38 -9.84 -12.51
C GLY A 204 -4.50 -9.67 -11.50
N ILE A 205 -5.43 -8.81 -11.87
CA ILE A 205 -6.53 -8.39 -11.01
C ILE A 205 -7.79 -8.18 -11.84
N PHE A 206 -8.91 -8.54 -11.24
CA PHE A 206 -10.22 -8.15 -11.72
C PHE A 206 -10.67 -6.92 -10.96
N PHE A 207 -10.93 -5.84 -11.70
CA PHE A 207 -11.32 -4.55 -11.13
C PHE A 207 -12.12 -3.69 -12.12
N PRO A 208 -12.93 -2.74 -11.64
CA PRO A 208 -13.42 -1.66 -12.49
C PRO A 208 -12.27 -0.69 -12.83
N PRO A 209 -12.32 0.02 -13.98
CA PRO A 209 -11.25 0.90 -14.42
C PRO A 209 -10.79 1.97 -13.42
N GLU A 210 -11.68 2.52 -12.59
CA GLU A 210 -11.32 3.53 -11.59
C GLU A 210 -10.34 3.01 -10.53
N SER A 211 -10.44 1.72 -10.20
CA SER A 211 -9.67 1.12 -9.11
C SER A 211 -8.18 1.06 -9.46
N ILE A 212 -7.81 1.09 -10.74
CA ILE A 212 -6.40 1.04 -11.15
C ILE A 212 -5.64 2.27 -10.65
N PRO A 213 -6.01 3.51 -10.99
CA PRO A 213 -5.41 4.69 -10.36
C PRO A 213 -5.80 4.83 -8.88
N GLY A 214 -7.02 4.46 -8.49
CA GLY A 214 -7.49 4.57 -7.10
C GLY A 214 -6.62 3.83 -6.08
N PHE A 215 -6.02 2.70 -6.49
CA PHE A 215 -5.07 1.92 -5.68
C PHE A 215 -3.61 2.02 -6.15
N LYS A 216 -3.26 3.08 -6.91
CA LYS A 216 -1.89 3.33 -7.42
C LYS A 216 -1.29 2.18 -8.25
N LEU A 217 -2.14 1.42 -8.95
CA LEU A 217 -1.72 0.24 -9.71
C LEU A 217 -1.16 0.56 -11.11
N THR A 218 -1.23 1.81 -11.56
CA THR A 218 -0.74 2.25 -12.89
C THR A 218 0.75 2.02 -13.10
N SER A 219 1.55 1.98 -12.02
CA SER A 219 2.98 1.65 -12.11
C SER A 219 3.23 0.17 -12.38
N LEU A 220 2.30 -0.71 -11.98
CA LEU A 220 2.45 -2.18 -12.03
C LEU A 220 1.73 -2.80 -13.23
N ILE A 221 0.50 -2.36 -13.53
CA ILE A 221 -0.32 -2.90 -14.60
C ILE A 221 0.12 -2.33 -15.94
N LYS A 222 0.37 -3.21 -16.92
CA LYS A 222 0.75 -2.81 -18.29
C LYS A 222 -0.28 -3.19 -19.33
N GLN A 223 -1.19 -4.12 -19.03
CA GLN A 223 -2.20 -4.61 -19.96
C GLN A 223 -3.59 -4.55 -19.32
N GLY A 224 -4.58 -4.11 -20.09
CA GLY A 224 -6.00 -4.12 -19.70
C GLY A 224 -6.87 -4.65 -20.83
N THR A 225 -7.79 -5.56 -20.51
CA THR A 225 -8.76 -6.11 -21.44
C THR A 225 -10.16 -5.73 -21.01
N ILE A 226 -10.78 -4.88 -21.81
CA ILE A 226 -12.14 -4.35 -21.63
C ILE A 226 -13.15 -5.30 -22.26
N VAL A 227 -14.19 -5.66 -21.52
CA VAL A 227 -15.20 -6.66 -21.87
C VAL A 227 -16.55 -5.97 -22.01
N PRO A 228 -17.04 -5.75 -23.24
CA PRO A 228 -18.33 -5.09 -23.44
C PRO A 228 -19.49 -5.81 -22.75
N GLY A 229 -20.30 -5.06 -22.01
CA GLY A 229 -21.35 -5.55 -21.11
C GLY A 229 -20.88 -5.81 -19.67
N GLY A 230 -19.60 -5.61 -19.37
CA GLY A 230 -18.96 -5.92 -18.10
C GLY A 230 -18.66 -7.40 -17.92
N LEU A 231 -17.45 -7.73 -17.43
CA LEU A 231 -17.12 -9.11 -17.11
C LEU A 231 -17.89 -9.60 -15.89
N TYR A 232 -18.00 -8.74 -14.88
CA TYR A 232 -18.70 -8.98 -13.62
C TYR A 232 -19.00 -7.64 -12.92
N ASN A 233 -19.78 -7.67 -11.85
CA ASN A 233 -19.92 -6.56 -10.90
C ASN A 233 -19.70 -7.07 -9.48
N THR A 234 -19.48 -6.18 -8.52
CA THR A 234 -19.43 -6.55 -7.10
C THR A 234 -20.47 -5.77 -6.33
N SER A 235 -21.12 -6.47 -5.40
CA SER A 235 -22.16 -5.94 -4.53
C SER A 235 -21.58 -5.29 -3.28
N PHE A 236 -22.13 -4.12 -2.94
CA PHE A 236 -21.82 -3.34 -1.76
C PHE A 236 -23.05 -3.14 -0.92
N VAL A 237 -22.83 -2.97 0.38
CA VAL A 237 -23.84 -2.45 1.31
C VAL A 237 -23.28 -1.25 2.05
N MET A 238 -24.06 -0.16 2.10
CA MET A 238 -23.88 0.97 3.00
C MET A 238 -24.77 0.75 4.23
N MET A 239 -24.21 0.93 5.42
CA MET A 239 -24.84 0.52 6.68
C MET A 239 -24.55 1.48 7.82
N MET A 240 -25.49 1.53 8.76
CA MET A 240 -25.43 2.28 10.01
C MET A 240 -25.69 1.33 11.19
N ASN A 241 -25.09 1.59 12.34
CA ASN A 241 -25.35 0.84 13.56
C ASN A 241 -26.83 0.95 13.93
N GLU A 242 -27.49 -0.20 14.11
CA GLU A 242 -28.93 -0.26 14.29
C GLU A 242 -29.39 0.40 15.60
N ALA A 243 -28.67 0.18 16.70
CA ALA A 243 -29.00 0.77 18.00
C ALA A 243 -28.88 2.31 17.96
N LYS A 244 -27.84 2.83 17.32
CA LYS A 244 -27.63 4.27 17.14
C LYS A 244 -28.69 4.92 16.25
N TYR A 245 -29.07 4.25 15.17
CA TYR A 245 -30.17 4.71 14.32
C TYR A 245 -31.49 4.77 15.09
N ASN A 246 -31.81 3.72 15.85
CA ASN A 246 -33.06 3.63 16.62
C ASN A 246 -33.13 4.66 17.76
N ALA A 247 -31.97 5.11 18.27
CA ALA A 247 -31.90 6.16 19.29
C ALA A 247 -32.14 7.58 18.74
N LEU A 248 -32.10 7.80 17.42
CA LEU A 248 -32.34 9.12 16.83
C LEU A 248 -33.81 9.54 16.94
N PRO A 249 -34.13 10.85 17.00
CA PRO A 249 -35.50 11.34 16.85
C PRO A 249 -36.14 10.89 15.53
N GLN A 250 -37.46 10.68 15.52
CA GLN A 250 -38.18 10.22 14.32
C GLN A 250 -37.94 11.13 13.10
N ALA A 251 -37.94 12.46 13.29
CA ALA A 251 -37.69 13.40 12.20
C ALA A 251 -36.30 13.22 11.55
N ASP A 252 -35.27 12.86 12.33
CA ASP A 252 -33.92 12.62 11.81
C ASP A 252 -33.81 11.25 11.14
N ARG A 253 -34.54 10.24 11.67
CA ARG A 253 -34.69 8.94 11.01
C ARG A 253 -35.36 9.07 9.65
N ASP A 254 -36.47 9.81 9.56
CA ASP A 254 -37.20 10.06 8.31
C ASP A 254 -36.31 10.78 7.27
N ALA A 255 -35.48 11.73 7.74
CA ALA A 255 -34.51 12.43 6.88
C ALA A 255 -33.46 11.46 6.33
N ILE A 256 -32.90 10.58 7.16
CA ILE A 256 -31.94 9.55 6.74
C ILE A 256 -32.59 8.56 5.78
N ASP A 257 -33.80 8.08 6.08
CA ASP A 257 -34.53 7.13 5.24
C ASP A 257 -34.85 7.70 3.86
N LYS A 258 -35.16 9.00 3.76
CA LYS A 258 -35.36 9.69 2.48
C LYS A 258 -34.09 9.76 1.62
N LEU A 259 -32.92 9.84 2.25
CA LEU A 259 -31.62 9.85 1.60
C LEU A 259 -31.02 8.44 1.41
N SER A 260 -31.75 7.41 1.83
CA SER A 260 -31.39 6.01 1.72
C SER A 260 -32.01 5.38 0.46
N GLY A 261 -31.80 4.09 0.28
CA GLY A 261 -32.41 3.31 -0.79
C GLY A 261 -32.02 3.78 -2.20
N GLU A 262 -33.02 3.93 -3.07
CA GLU A 262 -32.79 4.24 -4.48
C GLU A 262 -32.05 5.57 -4.69
N HIS A 263 -32.29 6.58 -3.83
CA HIS A 263 -31.57 7.86 -3.90
C HIS A 263 -30.05 7.64 -3.77
N PHE A 264 -29.65 6.90 -2.73
CA PHE A 264 -28.25 6.54 -2.51
C PHE A 264 -27.71 5.66 -3.63
N ALA A 265 -28.43 4.61 -4.05
CA ALA A 265 -27.98 3.70 -5.08
C ALA A 265 -27.72 4.42 -6.42
N ARG A 266 -28.56 5.41 -6.76
CA ARG A 266 -28.39 6.26 -7.93
C ARG A 266 -27.20 7.21 -7.80
N LEU A 267 -27.05 7.86 -6.64
CA LEU A 267 -25.88 8.71 -6.33
C LEU A 267 -24.58 7.91 -6.49
N ALA A 268 -24.51 6.74 -5.85
CA ALA A 268 -23.36 5.86 -5.88
C ALA A 268 -23.02 5.41 -7.31
N GLY A 269 -24.01 4.90 -8.05
CA GLY A 269 -23.77 4.42 -9.41
C GLY A 269 -23.30 5.51 -10.38
N LYS A 270 -23.85 6.73 -10.30
CA LYS A 270 -23.37 7.86 -11.13
C LYS A 270 -21.92 8.22 -10.82
N ALA A 271 -21.54 8.22 -9.54
CA ALA A 271 -20.18 8.50 -9.13
C ALA A 271 -19.19 7.44 -9.64
N TRP A 272 -19.59 6.16 -9.63
CA TRP A 272 -18.81 5.06 -10.20
C TRP A 272 -18.63 5.19 -11.72
N ASP A 273 -19.70 5.46 -12.47
CA ASP A 273 -19.64 5.61 -13.94
C ASP A 273 -18.71 6.79 -14.34
N ALA A 274 -18.77 7.90 -13.61
CA ALA A 274 -17.86 9.04 -13.80
C ALA A 274 -16.40 8.68 -13.46
N ALA A 275 -16.19 7.95 -12.37
CA ALA A 275 -14.87 7.52 -11.94
C ALA A 275 -14.21 6.55 -12.93
N ASP A 276 -14.96 5.60 -13.49
CA ASP A 276 -14.43 4.64 -14.47
C ASP A 276 -13.98 5.34 -15.75
N THR A 277 -14.72 6.36 -16.18
CA THR A 277 -14.33 7.20 -17.32
C THR A 277 -12.99 7.91 -17.07
N ALA A 278 -12.80 8.49 -15.88
CA ALA A 278 -11.55 9.13 -15.49
C ALA A 278 -10.40 8.11 -15.32
N GLY A 279 -10.71 6.92 -14.79
CA GLY A 279 -9.76 5.83 -14.59
C GLY A 279 -9.16 5.35 -15.91
N MET A 280 -10.01 5.13 -16.92
CA MET A 280 -9.59 4.78 -18.27
C MET A 280 -8.66 5.82 -18.90
N ALA A 281 -8.97 7.11 -18.75
CA ALA A 281 -8.12 8.19 -19.26
C ALA A 281 -6.74 8.21 -18.57
N THR A 282 -6.73 8.05 -17.25
CA THR A 282 -5.50 8.02 -16.44
C THR A 282 -4.60 6.83 -16.83
N MET A 283 -5.19 5.66 -17.03
CA MET A 283 -4.44 4.47 -17.48
C MET A 283 -3.82 4.67 -18.87
N LYS A 284 -4.54 5.26 -19.82
CA LYS A 284 -3.99 5.58 -21.15
C LYS A 284 -2.81 6.55 -21.05
N ALA A 285 -2.94 7.60 -20.24
CA ALA A 285 -1.87 8.57 -20.01
C ALA A 285 -0.63 7.92 -19.36
N ALA A 286 -0.83 6.91 -18.50
CA ALA A 286 0.25 6.14 -17.88
C ALA A 286 0.87 5.06 -18.80
N GLY A 287 0.40 4.93 -20.05
CA GLY A 287 0.93 3.97 -21.02
C GLY A 287 0.43 2.54 -20.85
N VAL A 288 -0.70 2.32 -20.16
CA VAL A 288 -1.32 0.98 -20.07
C VAL A 288 -1.94 0.63 -21.42
N HIS A 289 -1.61 -0.55 -21.95
CA HIS A 289 -2.17 -1.03 -23.21
C HIS A 289 -3.58 -1.59 -22.98
N LEU A 290 -4.58 -0.82 -23.39
CA LEU A 290 -6.00 -1.19 -23.27
C LEU A 290 -6.50 -1.79 -24.59
N GLN A 291 -7.03 -3.01 -24.52
CA GLN A 291 -7.64 -3.72 -25.65
C GLN A 291 -9.08 -4.10 -25.34
N THR A 292 -9.93 -4.22 -26.35
CA THR A 292 -11.31 -4.67 -26.20
C THR A 292 -11.44 -6.14 -26.58
N ALA A 293 -12.08 -6.95 -25.75
CA ALA A 293 -12.30 -8.36 -25.99
C ALA A 293 -13.14 -8.59 -27.27
N SER A 294 -12.72 -9.54 -28.10
CA SER A 294 -13.43 -9.86 -29.35
C SER A 294 -14.83 -10.43 -29.07
N PRO A 295 -15.79 -10.28 -30.00
CA PRO A 295 -17.15 -10.82 -29.84
C PRO A 295 -17.19 -12.34 -29.58
N VAL A 296 -16.24 -13.10 -30.13
CA VAL A 296 -16.10 -14.55 -29.94
C VAL A 296 -15.57 -14.86 -28.54
N ALA A 297 -14.56 -14.14 -28.06
CA ALA A 297 -14.05 -14.26 -26.69
C ALA A 297 -15.14 -13.87 -25.67
N ARG A 298 -15.95 -12.86 -25.98
CA ARG A 298 -17.14 -12.46 -25.21
C ARG A 298 -18.18 -13.57 -25.14
N HIS A 299 -18.55 -14.17 -26.27
CA HIS A 299 -19.54 -15.26 -26.29
C HIS A 299 -19.06 -16.49 -25.51
N ARG A 300 -17.78 -16.86 -25.62
CA ARG A 300 -17.20 -17.98 -24.85
C ARG A 300 -17.13 -17.68 -23.35
N ARG A 301 -16.75 -16.45 -22.96
CA ARG A 301 -16.79 -16.00 -21.56
C ARG A 301 -18.21 -15.99 -21.01
N ARG A 302 -19.20 -15.57 -21.81
CA ARG A 302 -20.63 -15.59 -21.44
C ARG A 302 -21.17 -17.02 -21.30
N ALA A 303 -20.73 -17.94 -22.16
CA ALA A 303 -21.09 -19.36 -22.05
C ALA A 303 -20.48 -20.02 -20.80
N ALA A 304 -19.22 -19.68 -20.46
CA ALA A 304 -18.58 -20.12 -19.21
C ALA A 304 -19.24 -19.49 -17.96
N ALA A 305 -19.64 -18.21 -18.03
CA ALA A 305 -20.37 -17.49 -16.98
C ALA A 305 -21.73 -18.14 -16.67
N GLY A 306 -22.55 -18.34 -17.71
CA GLY A 306 -23.92 -18.82 -17.55
C GLY A 306 -24.03 -20.22 -16.94
N GLY A 307 -22.99 -21.05 -17.06
CA GLY A 307 -22.89 -22.34 -16.38
C GLY A 307 -22.61 -22.22 -14.88
N ALA A 308 -21.84 -21.23 -14.44
CA ALA A 308 -21.54 -21.00 -13.02
C ALA A 308 -22.69 -20.26 -12.31
N ASP A 309 -23.27 -19.24 -12.96
CA ASP A 309 -24.33 -18.38 -12.41
C ASP A 309 -25.60 -19.16 -12.06
N LEU A 310 -25.98 -20.13 -12.89
CA LEU A 310 -27.20 -20.92 -12.70
C LEU A 310 -26.99 -22.15 -11.82
N VAL A 311 -25.82 -22.80 -11.88
CA VAL A 311 -25.57 -24.06 -11.14
C VAL A 311 -25.37 -23.80 -9.65
N ASP A 312 -24.69 -22.73 -9.22
CA ASP A 312 -24.47 -22.48 -7.78
C ASP A 312 -25.75 -21.95 -7.10
N LEU A 313 -26.50 -21.08 -7.78
CA LEU A 313 -27.76 -20.50 -7.27
C LEU A 313 -28.87 -21.57 -7.12
N HIS A 314 -29.04 -22.47 -8.10
CA HIS A 314 -30.04 -23.54 -8.03
C HIS A 314 -29.64 -24.70 -7.10
N ARG A 315 -28.36 -25.03 -7.00
CA ARG A 315 -27.90 -26.23 -6.28
C ARG A 315 -27.81 -26.02 -4.76
N ARG A 316 -27.61 -24.79 -4.27
CA ARG A 316 -27.47 -24.50 -2.82
C ARG A 316 -28.67 -23.82 -2.13
N HIS A 317 -29.53 -23.11 -2.86
CA HIS A 317 -30.54 -22.22 -2.24
C HIS A 317 -32.00 -22.49 -2.65
N ARG A 318 -32.29 -23.73 -3.05
CA ARG A 318 -33.64 -24.19 -3.45
C ARG A 318 -34.78 -23.81 -2.47
N PRO A 319 -34.57 -23.70 -1.14
CA PRO A 319 -35.64 -23.27 -0.23
C PRO A 319 -35.89 -21.75 -0.14
N LEU A 320 -34.99 -20.90 -0.66
CA LEU A 320 -34.98 -19.45 -0.34
C LEU A 320 -35.25 -18.52 -1.53
N LEU A 321 -35.27 -19.03 -2.77
CA LEU A 321 -35.34 -18.21 -3.99
C LEU A 321 -36.61 -18.49 -4.82
N PRO A 322 -37.38 -17.46 -5.22
CA PRO A 322 -38.50 -17.62 -6.16
C PRO A 322 -38.01 -17.74 -7.62
N GLY A 323 -37.41 -18.88 -7.98
CA GLY A 323 -37.28 -19.39 -9.36
C GLY A 323 -36.64 -18.51 -10.46
N PRO A 324 -36.74 -18.93 -11.74
CA PRO A 324 -36.19 -18.22 -12.93
C PRO A 324 -36.78 -16.82 -13.20
N ALA A 325 -37.79 -16.41 -12.42
CA ALA A 325 -38.48 -15.15 -12.58
C ALA A 325 -37.65 -13.94 -12.12
N VAL A 326 -36.70 -14.14 -11.19
CA VAL A 326 -35.87 -13.07 -10.62
C VAL A 326 -34.84 -12.53 -11.61
N ASP A 327 -34.09 -13.40 -12.32
CA ASP A 327 -33.12 -12.98 -13.34
C ASP A 327 -33.80 -12.26 -14.51
N ARG A 328 -34.97 -12.74 -14.96
CA ARG A 328 -35.78 -12.04 -15.98
C ARG A 328 -36.27 -10.66 -15.51
N ARG A 329 -36.60 -10.51 -14.23
CA ARG A 329 -37.09 -9.24 -13.65
C ARG A 329 -35.97 -8.23 -13.42
N LEU A 330 -34.78 -8.66 -12.98
CA LEU A 330 -33.61 -7.78 -12.88
C LEU A 330 -33.25 -7.19 -14.25
N ARG A 331 -33.34 -8.00 -15.31
CA ARG A 331 -33.15 -7.56 -16.70
C ARG A 331 -34.26 -6.63 -17.20
N ALA A 332 -35.49 -6.80 -16.73
CA ALA A 332 -36.65 -5.99 -17.12
C ALA A 332 -36.68 -4.62 -16.42
N ASP A 333 -36.34 -4.54 -15.13
CA ASP A 333 -36.27 -3.26 -14.41
C ASP A 333 -35.17 -2.33 -14.97
N ARG A 334 -34.18 -2.88 -15.70
CA ARG A 334 -33.17 -2.14 -16.45
C ARG A 334 -33.73 -1.44 -17.70
N THR A 335 -34.63 -2.09 -18.44
CA THR A 335 -35.16 -1.55 -19.71
C THR A 335 -36.23 -0.48 -19.50
N GLY A 336 -36.84 -0.41 -18.32
CA GLY A 336 -37.84 0.60 -17.95
C GLY A 336 -37.31 2.04 -17.83
N HIS A 337 -35.99 2.26 -17.84
CA HIS A 337 -35.39 3.61 -17.74
C HIS A 337 -35.43 4.43 -19.04
N GLY A 338 -36.06 3.92 -20.11
CA GLY A 338 -36.09 4.56 -21.43
C GLY A 338 -37.41 5.14 -21.93
N ARG A 339 -38.55 5.01 -21.23
CA ARG A 339 -39.85 5.53 -21.73
C ARG A 339 -40.79 6.01 -20.61
N PRO A 340 -41.39 7.22 -20.70
CA PRO A 340 -42.47 7.63 -19.81
C PRO A 340 -43.83 7.16 -20.33
N GLY A 341 -44.65 6.60 -19.44
CA GLY A 341 -46.10 6.48 -19.60
C GLY A 341 -46.61 5.19 -20.24
N LEU A 342 -47.26 4.34 -19.42
CA LEU A 342 -48.64 3.89 -19.58
C LEU A 342 -48.98 2.87 -18.48
N LEU A 343 -49.98 3.24 -17.67
CA LEU A 343 -50.68 2.38 -16.71
C LEU A 343 -51.57 1.36 -17.43
N GLU A 344 -52.01 0.34 -16.66
CA GLU A 344 -53.13 -0.61 -16.84
C GLU A 344 -52.76 -2.07 -17.22
N PRO A 345 -53.60 -3.07 -16.89
CA PRO A 345 -54.24 -3.34 -15.59
C PRO A 345 -54.11 -4.82 -15.15
N ALA A 346 -54.58 -5.13 -13.93
CA ALA A 346 -54.61 -6.47 -13.35
C ALA A 346 -55.57 -7.44 -14.09
N PRO A 347 -55.36 -8.76 -13.98
CA PRO A 347 -56.53 -9.64 -13.97
C PRO A 347 -56.44 -10.80 -12.98
N GLY A 348 -57.56 -11.03 -12.30
CA GLY A 348 -58.00 -12.36 -11.89
C GLY A 348 -59.18 -12.80 -12.78
N LEU A 349 -59.22 -14.08 -13.18
CA LEU A 349 -60.40 -14.93 -13.28
C LEU A 349 -60.06 -16.28 -13.97
N ALA A 350 -60.35 -17.35 -13.21
CA ALA A 350 -60.81 -18.72 -13.54
C ALA A 350 -60.38 -19.49 -14.82
N ALA A 351 -60.01 -20.76 -14.60
CA ALA A 351 -59.90 -21.87 -15.57
C ALA A 351 -61.28 -22.38 -16.06
N PRO A 352 -61.38 -23.27 -17.09
CA PRO A 352 -61.30 -24.75 -16.87
C PRO A 352 -60.76 -25.55 -18.14
N PRO A 353 -60.97 -26.88 -18.36
CA PRO A 353 -59.88 -27.88 -18.34
C PRO A 353 -59.77 -28.91 -19.51
N ALA A 354 -58.71 -29.74 -19.44
CA ALA A 354 -58.54 -31.16 -19.86
C ALA A 354 -58.62 -31.66 -21.32
N GLY A 355 -57.66 -32.53 -21.69
CA GLY A 355 -57.70 -33.45 -22.85
C GLY A 355 -56.31 -33.92 -23.32
N HIS A 356 -55.67 -34.88 -22.65
CA HIS A 356 -55.41 -36.27 -23.11
C HIS A 356 -54.66 -36.48 -24.45
N GLY A 357 -53.42 -36.95 -24.33
CA GLY A 357 -53.00 -38.26 -24.89
C GLY A 357 -52.24 -38.27 -26.22
N ARG A 358 -50.93 -38.57 -26.16
CA ARG A 358 -50.41 -39.89 -26.59
C ARG A 358 -48.91 -40.05 -26.32
N SER A 359 -48.63 -41.14 -25.62
CA SER A 359 -47.34 -41.79 -25.40
C SER A 359 -46.83 -42.48 -26.65
N VAL A 360 -45.50 -42.55 -26.83
CA VAL A 360 -44.79 -43.82 -27.05
C VAL A 360 -43.43 -43.73 -26.35
N ARG A 361 -43.08 -44.83 -25.70
CA ARG A 361 -41.97 -45.04 -24.78
C ARG A 361 -40.98 -46.00 -25.48
N VAL A 362 -39.75 -46.07 -24.94
CA VAL A 362 -38.93 -47.30 -24.74
C VAL A 362 -37.52 -47.31 -25.37
N ALA A 363 -36.57 -47.36 -24.43
CA ALA A 363 -35.32 -48.14 -24.34
C ALA A 363 -34.07 -47.82 -25.18
N HIS A 364 -33.04 -47.47 -24.42
CA HIS A 364 -31.64 -47.86 -24.61
C HIS A 364 -31.47 -49.37 -24.33
N PRO A 365 -30.43 -50.08 -24.87
CA PRO A 365 -29.15 -50.09 -24.15
C PRO A 365 -27.85 -50.32 -24.99
N ALA A 366 -26.76 -49.80 -24.42
CA ALA A 366 -25.41 -50.38 -24.24
C ALA A 366 -24.57 -51.06 -25.36
N ARG A 367 -23.30 -50.60 -25.41
CA ARG A 367 -22.00 -51.33 -25.28
C ARG A 367 -21.14 -51.66 -26.52
N LEU A 368 -19.82 -51.43 -26.29
CA LEU A 368 -18.60 -52.02 -26.91
C LEU A 368 -18.24 -51.52 -28.33
N ALA A 369 -17.00 -51.53 -28.82
CA ALA A 369 -15.62 -51.44 -28.33
C ALA A 369 -14.72 -51.46 -29.60
N ALA A 370 -13.49 -50.96 -29.47
CA ALA A 370 -12.29 -51.36 -30.24
C ALA A 370 -12.03 -50.81 -31.67
N CYS A 371 -10.91 -50.07 -31.72
CA CYS A 371 -9.70 -50.26 -32.54
C CYS A 371 -9.64 -50.11 -34.07
N ALA A 372 -8.45 -49.58 -34.42
CA ALA A 372 -7.64 -49.67 -35.64
C ALA A 372 -7.93 -48.64 -36.76
N GLU A 373 -7.04 -47.66 -36.97
CA GLU A 373 -5.75 -47.71 -37.70
C GLU A 373 -5.94 -47.57 -39.23
N ARG A 374 -5.50 -46.44 -39.81
CA ARG A 374 -4.45 -46.37 -40.86
C ARG A 374 -4.50 -45.06 -41.68
N ASP A 375 -3.28 -44.52 -41.80
CA ASP A 375 -2.66 -43.76 -42.90
C ASP A 375 -3.48 -43.42 -44.15
N HIS A 376 -3.34 -42.16 -44.60
CA HIS A 376 -2.65 -41.85 -45.85
C HIS A 376 -2.47 -40.32 -46.04
N ARG A 377 -1.21 -39.88 -46.14
CA ARG A 377 -0.76 -38.79 -47.04
C ARG A 377 -0.30 -39.44 -48.37
N PRO A 378 0.16 -38.74 -49.44
CA PRO A 378 0.33 -37.28 -49.69
C PRO A 378 -0.05 -36.82 -51.14
N GLN A 379 0.27 -35.55 -51.47
CA GLN A 379 0.69 -34.94 -52.77
C GLN A 379 -0.17 -33.72 -53.16
N ARG A 380 0.33 -32.47 -53.35
CA ARG A 380 1.42 -31.83 -54.15
C ARG A 380 0.91 -31.19 -55.46
N ARG A 381 1.52 -30.02 -55.77
CA ARG A 381 1.44 -29.14 -56.97
C ARG A 381 0.28 -28.12 -56.94
N GLY A 382 0.44 -26.84 -57.31
CA GLY A 382 1.53 -26.05 -57.90
C GLY A 382 0.95 -24.98 -58.85
N LEU A 383 1.75 -23.93 -59.18
CA LEU A 383 1.54 -22.82 -60.16
C LEU A 383 1.04 -21.48 -59.52
N ARG A 384 1.78 -20.35 -59.46
CA ARG A 384 2.48 -19.45 -60.41
C ARG A 384 1.59 -18.56 -61.31
N GLY A 385 1.83 -17.24 -61.24
CA GLY A 385 1.43 -16.15 -62.16
C GLY A 385 1.22 -14.84 -61.36
N ARG A 386 2.15 -13.90 -61.21
CA ARG A 386 2.75 -12.86 -62.10
C ARG A 386 1.79 -11.77 -62.65
N ASP A 387 2.20 -10.53 -62.34
CA ASP A 387 2.19 -9.29 -63.14
C ASP A 387 1.13 -8.17 -62.95
N ARG A 388 1.68 -7.03 -62.47
CA ARG A 388 1.70 -5.65 -63.03
C ARG A 388 0.56 -4.63 -62.76
N LEU A 389 1.03 -3.51 -62.16
CA LEU A 389 0.89 -2.08 -62.53
C LEU A 389 -0.51 -1.46 -62.71
N ALA A 390 -0.78 -0.37 -61.98
CA ALA A 390 -1.03 0.96 -62.56
C ALA A 390 -1.09 2.06 -61.49
N ALA A 391 -0.48 3.20 -61.83
CA ALA A 391 -0.46 4.46 -61.09
C ALA A 391 -1.64 5.35 -61.48
N VAL A 392 -2.16 6.18 -60.55
CA VAL A 392 -2.84 7.45 -60.86
C VAL A 392 -2.62 8.46 -59.73
N ALA A 393 -1.95 9.56 -60.05
CA ALA A 393 -2.17 10.92 -59.51
C ALA A 393 -2.86 11.73 -60.65
N PRO A 394 -3.38 12.98 -60.52
CA PRO A 394 -2.83 14.05 -59.66
C PRO A 394 -3.79 15.19 -59.17
N ARG A 395 -3.17 16.20 -58.51
CA ARG A 395 -3.54 17.65 -58.37
C ARG A 395 -4.79 18.01 -57.52
N GLY A 396 -4.82 19.08 -56.72
CA GLY A 396 -3.85 20.14 -56.39
C GLY A 396 -4.55 21.36 -55.74
N GLN A 397 -3.73 22.21 -55.06
CA GLN A 397 -3.96 23.62 -54.67
C GLN A 397 -5.04 23.91 -53.59
N HIS A 398 -4.94 24.86 -52.65
CA HIS A 398 -4.04 25.97 -52.27
C HIS A 398 -4.15 26.06 -50.71
N GLY A 399 -3.20 26.53 -49.89
CA GLY A 399 -2.21 27.57 -50.08
C GLY A 399 -2.68 28.89 -49.43
N SER A 400 -2.40 29.10 -48.13
CA SER A 400 -1.96 30.41 -47.62
C SER A 400 -1.48 30.34 -46.17
N ARG A 401 -0.17 30.56 -46.02
CA ARG A 401 0.55 30.94 -44.79
C ARG A 401 0.28 32.42 -44.46
N ARG A 402 0.38 32.78 -43.18
CA ARG A 402 1.13 33.92 -42.59
C ARG A 402 0.93 33.84 -41.06
N ARG A 403 1.90 33.48 -40.22
CA ARG A 403 3.13 34.17 -39.74
C ARG A 403 2.90 35.57 -39.13
N ASN A 404 3.12 35.59 -37.81
CA ASN A 404 4.12 36.37 -37.05
C ASN A 404 3.72 37.62 -36.25
N HIS A 405 4.33 37.63 -35.05
CA HIS A 405 4.72 38.72 -34.14
C HIS A 405 3.58 39.35 -33.31
N GLY A 406 3.70 39.60 -32.00
CA GLY A 406 4.87 39.72 -31.12
C GLY A 406 4.80 41.09 -30.43
N HIS A 407 5.12 41.14 -29.12
CA HIS A 407 5.26 42.33 -28.24
C HIS A 407 3.96 42.99 -27.74
N THR A 408 3.86 43.66 -26.60
CA THR A 408 4.43 43.65 -25.22
C THR A 408 3.67 44.77 -24.48
N ALA A 409 3.74 44.77 -23.14
CA ALA A 409 3.58 45.93 -22.24
C ALA A 409 2.16 46.29 -21.74
N ASP A 410 2.01 46.08 -20.42
CA ASP A 410 1.19 46.85 -19.46
C ASP A 410 1.85 48.25 -19.25
N PRO A 411 1.13 49.34 -18.89
CA PRO A 411 0.88 49.62 -17.46
C PRO A 411 -0.43 50.41 -17.12
N GLY A 412 -1.11 50.02 -16.03
CA GLY A 412 -1.36 50.90 -14.86
C GLY A 412 -2.56 51.90 -14.78
N LEU A 413 -3.51 51.54 -13.88
CA LEU A 413 -4.25 52.38 -12.88
C LEU A 413 -5.45 53.29 -13.34
N PRO A 414 -6.30 53.85 -12.42
CA PRO A 414 -7.49 53.18 -11.86
C PRO A 414 -8.79 54.05 -11.83
N ALA A 415 -9.97 53.43 -11.78
CA ALA A 415 -11.22 54.06 -11.32
C ALA A 415 -12.09 52.97 -10.68
N GLY A 416 -12.71 53.11 -9.51
CA GLY A 416 -13.20 54.29 -8.84
C GLY A 416 -14.69 54.07 -8.55
N ARG A 417 -14.97 53.46 -7.38
CA ARG A 417 -16.22 53.46 -6.59
C ARG A 417 -17.57 53.26 -7.31
N LEU A 418 -18.37 52.31 -6.82
CA LEU A 418 -19.69 52.57 -6.23
C LEU A 418 -20.25 51.29 -5.57
N HIS A 419 -21.01 51.52 -4.49
CA HIS A 419 -21.91 50.59 -3.75
C HIS A 419 -21.32 49.80 -2.58
N GLY A 420 -21.59 50.33 -1.39
CA GLY A 420 -21.52 49.63 -0.12
C GLY A 420 -22.90 49.20 0.41
N ALA A 421 -22.85 48.63 1.62
CA ALA A 421 -23.96 48.39 2.54
C ALA A 421 -24.80 47.11 2.36
N ALA A 422 -24.16 45.94 2.33
CA ALA A 422 -24.80 44.66 2.73
C ALA A 422 -23.88 43.67 3.47
N GLY A 423 -22.55 43.89 3.51
CA GLY A 423 -21.58 42.87 3.95
C GLY A 423 -21.12 42.92 5.43
N ARG A 424 -21.67 43.78 6.29
CA ARG A 424 -21.12 43.98 7.65
C ARG A 424 -21.74 43.14 8.77
N ARG A 425 -22.88 42.46 8.54
CA ARG A 425 -23.46 41.53 9.53
C ARG A 425 -22.98 40.08 9.39
N HIS A 426 -22.58 39.63 8.20
CA HIS A 426 -22.01 38.28 8.02
C HIS A 426 -20.56 38.15 8.55
N ARG A 427 -19.73 39.21 8.47
CA ARG A 427 -18.32 39.14 8.92
C ARG A 427 -18.11 38.94 10.43
N ARG A 428 -19.09 39.24 11.29
CA ARG A 428 -18.96 38.99 12.74
C ARG A 428 -19.37 37.58 13.16
N LEU A 429 -20.19 36.88 12.36
CA LEU A 429 -20.53 35.48 12.59
C LEU A 429 -19.45 34.53 12.06
N ASP A 430 -18.80 34.89 10.95
CA ASP A 430 -17.70 34.10 10.37
C ASP A 430 -16.39 34.18 11.19
N ALA A 431 -16.17 35.28 11.91
CA ALA A 431 -14.99 35.44 12.77
C ALA A 431 -14.99 34.49 13.97
N GLY A 432 -16.17 34.17 14.52
CA GLY A 432 -16.32 33.21 15.63
C GLY A 432 -16.07 31.76 15.19
N HIS A 433 -16.56 31.36 14.01
CA HIS A 433 -16.31 30.04 13.45
C HIS A 433 -14.86 29.81 12.99
N GLY A 434 -14.15 30.86 12.57
CA GLY A 434 -12.73 30.76 12.22
C GLY A 434 -11.81 30.57 13.43
N LEU A 435 -12.13 31.19 14.56
CA LEU A 435 -11.37 31.06 15.81
C LEU A 435 -11.61 29.69 16.46
N ASP A 436 -12.84 29.20 16.47
CA ASP A 436 -13.20 27.91 17.06
C ASP A 436 -12.63 26.72 16.26
N ARG A 437 -12.53 26.85 14.92
CA ARG A 437 -11.81 25.89 14.06
C ARG A 437 -10.30 25.88 14.31
N ARG A 438 -9.67 27.05 14.45
CA ARG A 438 -8.23 27.14 14.77
C ARG A 438 -7.92 26.60 16.16
N HIS A 439 -8.81 26.83 17.13
CA HIS A 439 -8.64 26.31 18.49
C HIS A 439 -8.80 24.78 18.55
N ARG A 440 -9.75 24.20 17.80
CA ARG A 440 -9.91 22.74 17.69
C ARG A 440 -8.80 22.06 16.90
N GLN A 441 -8.27 22.70 15.85
CA GLN A 441 -7.11 22.18 15.09
C GLN A 441 -5.83 22.20 15.94
N GLY A 442 -5.54 23.32 16.63
CA GLY A 442 -4.39 23.38 17.53
C GLY A 442 -4.43 22.37 18.69
N ALA A 443 -5.62 21.95 19.12
CA ALA A 443 -5.78 20.97 20.20
C ALA A 443 -5.34 19.55 19.80
N THR A 444 -5.50 19.14 18.54
CA THR A 444 -5.27 17.76 18.08
C THR A 444 -3.83 17.48 17.66
N MET A 445 -3.07 18.48 17.19
CA MET A 445 -1.61 18.32 17.01
C MET A 445 -0.88 18.19 18.35
N ASN A 446 -1.38 18.86 19.40
CA ASN A 446 -0.83 18.71 20.75
C ASN A 446 -0.94 17.27 21.26
N GLU A 447 -2.03 16.56 20.94
CA GLU A 447 -2.23 15.16 21.34
C GLU A 447 -1.18 14.23 20.71
N ALA A 448 -0.87 14.41 19.41
CA ALA A 448 0.15 13.62 18.74
C ALA A 448 1.54 13.90 19.32
N LEU A 449 1.88 15.17 19.55
CA LEU A 449 3.15 15.55 20.19
C LEU A 449 3.26 14.99 21.62
N LEU A 450 2.18 15.05 22.39
CA LEU A 450 2.09 14.45 23.73
C LEU A 450 2.27 12.93 23.67
N ALA A 451 1.70 12.25 22.69
CA ALA A 451 1.89 10.82 22.50
C ALA A 451 3.33 10.45 22.12
N PHE A 452 3.97 11.22 21.23
CA PHE A 452 5.39 11.07 20.93
C PHE A 452 6.24 11.28 22.19
N ALA A 453 5.97 12.33 22.97
CA ALA A 453 6.67 12.58 24.22
C ALA A 453 6.44 11.45 25.24
N ALA A 454 5.21 10.98 25.42
CA ALA A 454 4.88 9.86 26.31
C ALA A 454 5.58 8.57 25.89
N MET A 455 5.60 8.25 24.60
CA MET A 455 6.30 7.09 24.06
C MET A 455 7.81 7.18 24.31
N LEU A 456 8.43 8.35 24.08
CA LEU A 456 9.84 8.58 24.38
C LEU A 456 10.13 8.49 25.88
N LEU A 457 9.28 9.04 26.75
CA LEU A 457 9.42 8.93 28.20
C LEU A 457 9.37 7.47 28.67
N LEU A 458 8.46 6.66 28.11
CA LEU A 458 8.39 5.23 28.38
C LEU A 458 9.63 4.48 27.88
N ALA A 459 10.18 4.87 26.73
CA ALA A 459 11.44 4.32 26.24
C ALA A 459 12.61 4.69 27.17
N PHE A 460 12.66 5.92 27.68
CA PHE A 460 13.66 6.34 28.68
C PHE A 460 13.48 5.61 30.02
N ALA A 461 12.26 5.23 30.38
CA ALA A 461 11.97 4.34 31.49
C ALA A 461 12.37 2.86 31.23
N ARG A 462 13.14 2.60 30.16
CA ARG A 462 13.63 1.28 29.71
C ARG A 462 12.55 0.30 29.28
N MET A 463 11.34 0.78 28.97
CA MET A 463 10.36 -0.08 28.32
C MET A 463 10.79 -0.33 26.86
N PRO A 464 10.76 -1.58 26.36
CA PRO A 464 11.08 -1.84 24.96
C PRO A 464 10.16 -1.04 24.03
N ILE A 465 10.74 -0.41 23.01
CA ILE A 465 10.08 0.59 22.15
C ILE A 465 8.79 0.02 21.52
N ALA A 466 8.79 -1.26 21.14
CA ALA A 466 7.60 -1.92 20.60
C ALA A 466 6.38 -1.82 21.54
N PHE A 467 6.58 -2.06 22.83
CA PHE A 467 5.52 -1.97 23.84
C PHE A 467 5.17 -0.51 24.16
N ALA A 468 6.15 0.40 24.13
CA ALA A 468 5.89 1.84 24.26
C ALA A 468 4.96 2.36 23.16
N MET A 469 5.27 2.05 21.91
CA MET A 469 4.44 2.40 20.75
C MET A 469 3.06 1.73 20.84
N GLY A 470 3.02 0.42 21.13
CA GLY A 470 1.77 -0.33 21.25
C GLY A 470 0.84 0.22 22.34
N LEU A 471 1.37 0.50 23.53
CA LEU A 471 0.61 1.01 24.67
C LEU A 471 0.08 2.42 24.42
N VAL A 472 0.96 3.34 23.99
CA VAL A 472 0.57 4.73 23.72
C VAL A 472 -0.38 4.80 22.53
N GLY A 473 -0.13 4.02 21.47
CA GLY A 473 -1.01 3.91 20.32
C GLY A 473 -2.39 3.37 20.69
N PHE A 474 -2.46 2.30 21.47
CA PHE A 474 -3.72 1.75 21.96
C PHE A 474 -4.48 2.75 22.83
N ALA A 475 -3.82 3.35 23.83
CA ALA A 475 -4.45 4.32 24.72
C ALA A 475 -4.94 5.56 23.97
N GLY A 476 -4.12 6.12 23.09
CA GLY A 476 -4.49 7.25 22.24
C GLY A 476 -5.66 6.93 21.32
N PHE A 477 -5.65 5.75 20.67
CA PHE A 477 -6.76 5.32 19.81
C PHE A 477 -8.05 5.13 20.61
N ALA A 478 -7.97 4.52 21.79
CA ALA A 478 -9.12 4.28 22.66
C ALA A 478 -9.77 5.59 23.12
N LEU A 479 -8.97 6.62 23.40
CA LEU A 479 -9.45 7.94 23.79
C LEU A 479 -10.09 8.71 22.62
N LYS A 480 -9.62 8.52 21.39
CA LYS A 480 -10.14 9.24 20.20
C LYS A 480 -11.33 8.56 19.53
N ALA A 481 -11.34 7.24 19.49
CA ALA A 481 -12.40 6.44 18.89
C ALA A 481 -13.25 5.77 19.97
N SER A 482 -12.81 4.61 20.45
CA SER A 482 -13.40 3.89 21.60
C SER A 482 -12.48 2.74 22.02
N ALA A 483 -12.59 2.27 23.26
CA ALA A 483 -11.82 1.12 23.73
C ALA A 483 -12.09 -0.18 22.91
N PRO A 484 -13.35 -0.52 22.55
CA PRO A 484 -13.61 -1.64 21.64
C PRO A 484 -12.96 -1.48 20.26
N ALA A 485 -12.99 -0.26 19.69
CA ALA A 485 -12.36 0.00 18.41
C ALA A 485 -10.84 -0.13 18.47
N ALA A 486 -10.22 0.34 19.56
CA ALA A 486 -8.78 0.18 19.77
C ALA A 486 -8.37 -1.29 19.86
N LEU A 487 -9.14 -2.11 20.59
CA LEU A 487 -8.87 -3.53 20.73
C LEU A 487 -9.04 -4.27 19.39
N ALA A 488 -10.11 -3.97 18.66
CA ALA A 488 -10.34 -4.52 17.32
C ALA A 488 -9.21 -4.14 16.36
N MET A 489 -8.73 -2.89 16.43
CA MET A 489 -7.62 -2.40 15.62
C MET A 489 -6.30 -3.12 15.95
N VAL A 490 -5.98 -3.35 17.22
CA VAL A 490 -4.78 -4.11 17.61
C VAL A 490 -4.86 -5.54 17.09
N GLY A 491 -6.02 -6.18 17.22
CA GLY A 491 -6.26 -7.52 16.69
C GLY A 491 -6.10 -7.59 15.16
N ALA A 492 -6.69 -6.64 14.43
CA ALA A 492 -6.59 -6.53 12.98
C ALA A 492 -5.13 -6.33 12.52
N VAL A 493 -4.42 -5.35 13.10
CA VAL A 493 -3.01 -5.07 12.77
C VAL A 493 -2.13 -6.30 13.02
N SER A 494 -2.31 -6.97 14.15
CA SER A 494 -1.51 -8.16 14.49
C SER A 494 -1.75 -9.31 13.51
N TYR A 495 -3.02 -9.56 13.17
CA TYR A 495 -3.42 -10.60 12.22
C TYR A 495 -2.92 -10.31 10.79
N GLU A 496 -3.14 -9.11 10.28
CA GLU A 496 -2.74 -8.69 8.94
C GLU A 496 -1.22 -8.70 8.76
N THR A 497 -0.48 -8.20 9.76
CA THR A 497 0.98 -8.18 9.74
C THR A 497 1.54 -9.61 9.72
N GLY A 498 1.03 -10.49 10.59
CA GLY A 498 1.49 -11.88 10.67
C GLY A 498 1.21 -12.72 9.42
N LEU A 499 0.13 -12.41 8.68
CA LEU A 499 -0.26 -13.14 7.46
C LEU A 499 0.14 -12.44 6.15
N SER A 500 0.91 -11.35 6.23
CA SER A 500 1.33 -10.62 5.04
C SER A 500 2.42 -11.38 4.28
N TYR A 501 2.09 -11.88 3.09
CA TYR A 501 3.06 -12.60 2.25
C TYR A 501 4.27 -11.73 1.90
N ALA A 502 4.10 -10.44 1.63
CA ALA A 502 5.24 -9.61 1.27
C ALA A 502 6.19 -9.37 2.44
N LEU A 503 5.73 -9.45 3.70
CA LEU A 503 6.60 -9.38 4.87
C LEU A 503 7.44 -10.65 5.08
N SER A 504 7.15 -11.76 4.39
CA SER A 504 7.98 -12.97 4.43
C SER A 504 9.40 -12.76 3.87
N VAL A 505 9.59 -11.71 3.07
CA VAL A 505 10.91 -11.28 2.58
C VAL A 505 11.87 -10.95 3.72
N VAL A 506 11.37 -10.44 4.84
CA VAL A 506 12.17 -10.00 6.00
C VAL A 506 12.84 -11.20 6.68
N PRO A 507 12.13 -12.23 7.16
CA PRO A 507 12.76 -13.41 7.75
C PRO A 507 13.67 -14.15 6.76
N LEU A 508 13.33 -14.18 5.47
CA LEU A 508 14.14 -14.85 4.45
C LEU A 508 15.48 -14.15 4.22
N PHE A 509 15.50 -12.82 4.15
CA PHE A 509 16.78 -12.09 4.07
C PHE A 509 17.59 -12.15 5.37
N VAL A 510 16.93 -12.09 6.53
CA VAL A 510 17.60 -12.33 7.82
C VAL A 510 18.25 -13.71 7.86
N LEU A 511 17.52 -14.74 7.42
CA LEU A 511 18.02 -16.12 7.33
C LEU A 511 19.20 -16.22 6.37
N MET A 512 19.10 -15.62 5.19
CA MET A 512 20.19 -15.56 4.21
C MET A 512 21.45 -14.91 4.81
N GLY A 513 21.31 -13.77 5.48
CA GLY A 513 22.42 -13.08 6.16
C GLY A 513 23.09 -13.97 7.19
N ASN A 514 22.31 -14.62 8.07
CA ASN A 514 22.84 -15.52 9.10
C ASN A 514 23.57 -16.74 8.52
N LEU A 515 23.03 -17.34 7.46
CA LEU A 515 23.67 -18.46 6.74
C LEU A 515 25.02 -18.05 6.15
N VAL A 516 25.07 -16.88 5.51
CA VAL A 516 26.27 -16.35 4.86
C VAL A 516 27.36 -16.00 5.88
N THR A 517 26.99 -15.36 6.99
CA THR A 517 27.91 -15.12 8.12
C THR A 517 28.55 -16.43 8.57
N ARG A 518 27.72 -17.46 8.77
CA ARG A 518 28.19 -18.76 9.26
C ARG A 518 28.92 -19.59 8.21
N ALA A 519 28.94 -19.18 6.95
CA ALA A 519 29.73 -19.83 5.90
C ALA A 519 31.14 -19.22 5.75
N GLY A 520 31.45 -18.12 6.46
CA GLY A 520 32.78 -17.49 6.46
C GLY A 520 33.04 -16.56 5.27
N LEU A 521 31.99 -16.01 4.64
CA LEU A 521 32.16 -15.07 3.52
C LEU A 521 32.68 -13.71 3.98
N SER A 522 32.38 -13.30 5.22
CA SER A 522 32.88 -12.04 5.80
C SER A 522 34.40 -12.01 5.89
N GLU A 523 35.02 -13.12 6.32
CA GLU A 523 36.47 -13.30 6.39
C GLU A 523 37.12 -13.20 5.01
N GLU A 524 36.56 -13.87 3.99
CA GLU A 524 37.09 -13.81 2.62
C GLU A 524 36.99 -12.41 1.99
N LEU A 525 35.88 -11.72 2.24
CA LEU A 525 35.70 -10.32 1.81
C LEU A 525 36.74 -9.41 2.44
N TYR A 526 37.03 -9.62 3.73
CA TYR A 526 38.07 -8.89 4.44
C TYR A 526 39.46 -9.21 3.89
N GLU A 527 39.81 -10.50 3.72
CA GLU A 527 41.09 -10.93 3.13
C GLU A 527 41.30 -10.35 1.74
N ALA A 528 40.28 -10.41 0.87
CA ALA A 528 40.36 -9.84 -0.47
C ALA A 528 40.54 -8.33 -0.43
N SER A 529 39.73 -7.61 0.36
CA SER A 529 39.87 -6.15 0.49
C SER A 529 41.23 -5.76 1.06
N HIS A 530 41.73 -6.52 2.04
CA HIS A 530 43.03 -6.34 2.67
C HIS A 530 44.17 -6.54 1.67
N ALA A 531 44.11 -7.57 0.82
CA ALA A 531 45.13 -7.82 -0.19
C ALA A 531 45.29 -6.64 -1.18
N PHE A 532 44.22 -5.90 -1.46
CA PHE A 532 44.25 -4.75 -2.37
C PHE A 532 44.59 -3.42 -1.68
N LEU A 533 44.14 -3.21 -0.43
CA LEU A 533 44.23 -1.89 0.23
C LEU A 533 45.19 -1.86 1.43
N GLY A 534 45.51 -3.01 2.04
CA GLY A 534 46.25 -3.12 3.29
C GLY A 534 47.64 -2.50 3.29
N HIS A 535 48.31 -2.47 2.13
CA HIS A 535 49.63 -1.88 1.95
C HIS A 535 49.67 -0.34 2.01
N ARG A 536 48.51 0.33 2.07
CA ARG A 536 48.40 1.79 2.20
C ARG A 536 48.29 2.19 3.68
N LYS A 537 48.62 3.45 3.99
CA LYS A 537 48.35 4.03 5.32
C LYS A 537 46.84 4.03 5.58
N GLY A 538 46.40 3.51 6.72
CA GLY A 538 44.99 3.22 7.01
C GLY A 538 44.38 2.08 6.20
N GLY A 539 45.20 1.30 5.48
CA GLY A 539 44.78 0.30 4.52
C GLY A 539 43.90 -0.81 5.09
N LEU A 540 44.14 -1.24 6.34
CA LEU A 540 43.29 -2.25 6.98
C LEU A 540 41.89 -1.68 7.28
N ALA A 541 41.80 -0.46 7.81
CA ALA A 541 40.52 0.20 8.04
C ALA A 541 39.77 0.45 6.72
N MET A 542 40.49 0.82 5.65
CA MET A 542 39.92 0.96 4.31
C MET A 542 39.39 -0.38 3.77
N ALA A 543 40.16 -1.46 3.99
CA ALA A 543 39.74 -2.81 3.65
C ALA A 543 38.49 -3.22 4.42
N THR A 544 38.37 -2.85 5.71
CA THR A 544 37.17 -3.07 6.52
C THR A 544 35.95 -2.41 5.89
N ILE A 545 36.03 -1.14 5.48
CA ILE A 545 34.88 -0.45 4.84
C ILE A 545 34.46 -1.14 3.54
N VAL A 546 35.41 -1.52 2.69
CA VAL A 546 35.11 -2.22 1.42
C VAL A 546 34.53 -3.60 1.68
N ALA A 547 35.08 -4.34 2.65
CA ALA A 547 34.56 -5.64 3.05
C ALA A 547 33.16 -5.53 3.65
N CYS A 548 32.91 -4.52 4.48
CA CYS A 548 31.57 -4.19 4.97
C CYS A 548 30.63 -3.91 3.80
N GLY A 549 30.98 -3.03 2.86
CA GLY A 549 30.13 -2.74 1.70
C GLY A 549 29.80 -3.98 0.85
N GLY A 550 30.78 -4.85 0.62
CA GLY A 550 30.56 -6.12 -0.08
C GLY A 550 29.70 -7.12 0.71
N PHE A 551 29.85 -7.16 2.03
CA PHE A 551 29.06 -8.02 2.91
C PHE A 551 27.63 -7.50 3.12
N SER A 552 27.47 -6.17 3.17
CA SER A 552 26.19 -5.46 3.23
C SER A 552 25.30 -5.80 2.05
N ALA A 553 25.90 -6.02 0.86
CA ALA A 553 25.22 -6.49 -0.34
C ALA A 553 24.64 -7.93 -0.23
N ILE A 554 24.70 -8.53 0.96
CA ILE A 554 24.14 -9.85 1.25
C ILE A 554 23.40 -9.85 2.60
N CYS A 555 23.99 -9.28 3.64
CA CYS A 555 23.46 -9.37 5.00
C CYS A 555 22.19 -8.54 5.22
N GLY A 556 22.06 -7.39 4.58
CA GLY A 556 20.89 -6.52 4.70
C GLY A 556 20.60 -5.98 6.11
N SER A 557 21.56 -6.10 7.04
CA SER A 557 21.45 -5.71 8.46
C SER A 557 22.71 -5.00 8.94
N SER A 558 22.52 -3.80 9.52
CA SER A 558 23.63 -3.01 10.05
C SER A 558 24.23 -3.61 11.32
N VAL A 559 23.38 -3.99 12.26
CA VAL A 559 23.80 -4.54 13.57
C VAL A 559 24.54 -5.87 13.40
N ALA A 560 24.02 -6.75 12.53
CA ALA A 560 24.67 -8.02 12.24
C ALA A 560 26.02 -7.84 11.52
N THR A 561 26.11 -6.87 10.59
CA THR A 561 27.36 -6.52 9.91
C THR A 561 28.39 -6.00 10.90
N ALA A 562 28.02 -5.06 11.78
CA ALA A 562 28.91 -4.52 12.81
C ALA A 562 29.42 -5.61 13.77
N ALA A 563 28.54 -6.48 14.26
CA ALA A 563 28.93 -7.58 15.16
C ALA A 563 29.87 -8.59 14.49
N THR A 564 29.62 -8.91 13.22
CA THR A 564 30.44 -9.85 12.44
C THR A 564 31.81 -9.25 12.15
N MET A 565 31.84 -8.03 11.62
CA MET A 565 33.09 -7.37 11.22
C MET A 565 33.94 -6.92 12.40
N ALA A 566 33.33 -6.70 13.58
CA ALA A 566 34.09 -6.50 14.81
C ALA A 566 35.00 -7.69 15.12
N LYS A 567 34.47 -8.93 14.98
CA LYS A 567 35.23 -10.16 15.22
C LYS A 567 36.28 -10.42 14.13
N VAL A 568 35.99 -10.05 12.89
CA VAL A 568 36.86 -10.32 11.73
C VAL A 568 37.99 -9.30 11.58
N ALA A 569 37.73 -8.02 11.85
CA ALA A 569 38.64 -6.95 11.43
C ALA A 569 39.38 -6.27 12.61
N VAL A 570 38.81 -6.20 13.81
CA VAL A 570 39.41 -5.41 14.91
C VAL A 570 40.69 -6.05 15.44
N GLN A 571 40.68 -7.36 15.68
CA GLN A 571 41.85 -8.06 16.21
C GLN A 571 43.06 -8.00 15.23
N PRO A 572 42.89 -8.29 13.92
CA PRO A 572 43.97 -8.11 12.95
C PRO A 572 44.49 -6.66 12.84
N MET A 573 43.61 -5.67 12.99
CA MET A 573 44.00 -4.26 13.03
C MET A 573 44.89 -3.95 14.24
N ARG A 574 44.55 -4.46 15.43
CA ARG A 574 45.36 -4.32 16.65
C ARG A 574 46.74 -4.97 16.52
N GLU A 575 46.80 -6.18 15.93
CA GLU A 575 48.06 -6.88 15.68
C GLU A 575 49.00 -6.09 14.74
N HIS A 576 48.43 -5.25 13.87
CA HIS A 576 49.16 -4.34 13.00
C HIS A 576 49.39 -2.96 13.62
N GLY A 577 49.07 -2.74 14.91
CA GLY A 577 49.31 -1.49 15.62
C GLY A 577 48.32 -0.37 15.29
N TYR A 578 47.09 -0.67 14.87
CA TYR A 578 46.05 0.35 14.69
C TYR A 578 45.51 0.82 16.04
N SER A 579 45.09 2.09 16.10
CA SER A 579 44.38 2.60 17.28
C SER A 579 42.99 1.96 17.41
N ASP A 580 42.59 1.68 18.64
CA ASP A 580 41.25 1.13 18.95
C ASP A 580 40.13 2.04 18.46
N ALA A 581 40.32 3.36 18.53
CA ALA A 581 39.41 4.34 17.98
C ALA A 581 39.19 4.15 16.46
N LEU A 582 40.26 4.08 15.64
CA LEU A 582 40.10 3.93 14.19
C LEU A 582 39.55 2.53 13.83
N ALA A 583 40.03 1.48 14.53
CA ALA A 583 39.59 0.11 14.30
C ALA A 583 38.09 -0.05 14.58
N THR A 584 37.63 0.35 15.76
CA THR A 584 36.20 0.28 16.12
C THR A 584 35.35 1.27 15.34
N GLY A 585 35.85 2.48 15.08
CA GLY A 585 35.16 3.50 14.29
C GLY A 585 34.87 3.04 12.86
N SER A 586 35.87 2.46 12.19
CA SER A 586 35.70 1.93 10.82
C SER A 586 34.75 0.75 10.74
N VAL A 587 34.74 -0.15 11.74
CA VAL A 587 33.77 -1.26 11.79
C VAL A 587 32.35 -0.75 12.08
N ALA A 588 32.18 0.15 13.05
CA ALA A 588 30.87 0.70 13.41
C ALA A 588 30.24 1.47 12.24
N ALA A 589 31.03 2.31 11.55
CA ALA A 589 30.60 3.04 10.36
C ALA A 589 30.39 2.10 9.16
N GLY A 590 31.31 1.17 8.89
CA GLY A 590 31.14 0.20 7.80
C GLY A 590 29.88 -0.66 7.98
N GLY A 591 29.52 -0.97 9.23
CA GLY A 591 28.29 -1.68 9.56
C GLY A 591 27.01 -1.00 9.05
N THR A 592 26.96 0.33 9.05
CA THR A 592 25.74 1.08 8.66
C THR A 592 25.33 0.80 7.21
N LEU A 593 26.30 0.58 6.32
CA LEU A 593 26.10 0.25 4.90
C LEU A 593 25.16 -0.94 4.69
N GLY A 594 25.03 -1.81 5.70
CA GLY A 594 24.15 -2.98 5.72
C GLY A 594 22.67 -2.67 5.47
N ILE A 595 22.21 -1.44 5.72
CA ILE A 595 20.81 -1.08 5.47
C ILE A 595 20.59 -0.30 4.17
N LEU A 596 21.65 0.17 3.51
CA LEU A 596 21.55 0.94 2.26
C LEU A 596 21.87 0.10 1.01
N ILE A 597 22.94 -0.70 1.06
CA ILE A 597 23.37 -1.51 -0.09
C ILE A 597 22.46 -2.73 -0.23
N PRO A 598 21.80 -2.96 -1.38
CA PRO A 598 20.82 -4.02 -1.53
C PRO A 598 21.44 -5.44 -1.54
N PRO A 599 20.71 -6.48 -1.06
CA PRO A 599 19.33 -6.44 -0.56
C PRO A 599 19.25 -5.85 0.86
N SER A 600 18.22 -5.05 1.13
CA SER A 600 18.05 -4.34 2.42
C SER A 600 16.66 -4.56 3.00
N VAL A 601 16.58 -5.07 4.23
CA VAL A 601 15.32 -5.27 4.95
C VAL A 601 14.60 -3.93 5.16
N VAL A 602 15.36 -2.87 5.47
CA VAL A 602 14.82 -1.54 5.74
C VAL A 602 14.18 -0.93 4.50
N LEU A 603 14.83 -1.03 3.34
CA LEU A 603 14.25 -0.55 2.07
C LEU A 603 13.00 -1.31 1.67
N VAL A 604 12.92 -2.62 1.98
CA VAL A 604 11.70 -3.40 1.75
C VAL A 604 10.57 -2.90 2.63
N ILE A 605 10.81 -2.72 3.94
CA ILE A 605 9.80 -2.19 4.85
C ILE A 605 9.33 -0.81 4.41
N TYR A 606 10.25 0.09 4.05
CA TYR A 606 9.90 1.39 3.48
C TYR A 606 9.00 1.23 2.24
N GLY A 607 9.38 0.36 1.29
CA GLY A 607 8.61 0.10 0.07
C GLY A 607 7.21 -0.44 0.34
N ILE A 608 7.06 -1.33 1.33
CA ILE A 608 5.76 -1.86 1.76
C ILE A 608 4.90 -0.77 2.39
N LEU A 609 5.45 0.03 3.30
CA LEU A 609 4.70 1.10 3.99
C LEU A 609 4.24 2.19 3.00
N THR A 610 5.09 2.54 2.06
CA THR A 610 4.88 3.64 1.11
C THR A 610 4.27 3.19 -0.22
N GLN A 611 4.02 1.87 -0.36
CA GLN A 611 3.55 1.23 -1.58
C GLN A 611 4.42 1.68 -2.77
N GLN A 612 5.75 1.62 -2.63
CA GLN A 612 6.73 1.95 -3.66
C GLN A 612 7.38 0.67 -4.21
N ASN A 613 7.83 0.71 -5.45
CA ASN A 613 8.50 -0.43 -6.09
C ASN A 613 9.81 -0.78 -5.37
N ILE A 614 9.85 -1.96 -4.75
CA ILE A 614 11.00 -2.46 -3.99
C ILE A 614 12.24 -2.64 -4.88
N GLY A 615 12.08 -3.12 -6.12
CA GLY A 615 13.19 -3.25 -7.06
C GLY A 615 13.82 -1.90 -7.42
N LYS A 616 13.01 -0.85 -7.58
CA LYS A 616 13.52 0.52 -7.79
C LYS A 616 14.22 1.06 -6.55
N LEU A 617 13.72 0.77 -5.34
CA LEU A 617 14.40 1.13 -4.09
C LEU A 617 15.76 0.44 -3.96
N PHE A 618 15.86 -0.84 -4.32
CA PHE A 618 17.13 -1.56 -4.31
C PHE A 618 18.13 -0.95 -5.27
N ILE A 619 17.76 -0.70 -6.53
CA ILE A 619 18.72 -0.13 -7.49
C ILE A 619 19.09 1.32 -7.13
N ALA A 620 18.17 2.07 -6.54
CA ALA A 620 18.40 3.42 -6.06
C ALA A 620 19.45 3.49 -4.93
N GLY A 621 19.61 2.43 -4.14
CA GLY A 621 20.59 2.37 -3.04
C GLY A 621 22.03 2.12 -3.50
N ILE A 622 22.27 1.62 -4.72
CA ILE A 622 23.60 1.22 -5.20
C ILE A 622 24.56 2.41 -5.28
N LEU A 623 24.19 3.46 -6.03
CA LEU A 623 25.06 4.64 -6.20
C LEU A 623 25.27 5.40 -4.86
N PRO A 624 24.24 5.69 -4.06
CA PRO A 624 24.40 6.23 -2.71
C PRO A 624 25.31 5.39 -1.82
N GLY A 625 25.22 4.06 -1.88
CA GLY A 625 26.10 3.15 -1.14
C GLY A 625 27.56 3.23 -1.61
N LEU A 626 27.81 3.32 -2.91
CA LEU A 626 29.16 3.54 -3.45
C LEU A 626 29.73 4.90 -3.02
N VAL A 627 28.90 5.95 -3.04
CA VAL A 627 29.29 7.27 -2.50
C VAL A 627 29.64 7.15 -1.02
N ALA A 628 28.87 6.40 -0.23
CA ALA A 628 29.17 6.16 1.19
C ALA A 628 30.54 5.49 1.40
N VAL A 629 30.83 4.43 0.64
CA VAL A 629 32.14 3.78 0.67
C VAL A 629 33.26 4.77 0.33
N LEU A 630 33.11 5.57 -0.72
CA LEU A 630 34.11 6.56 -1.11
C LEU A 630 34.32 7.65 -0.04
N CYS A 631 33.23 8.14 0.56
CA CYS A 631 33.28 9.12 1.63
C CYS A 631 33.97 8.56 2.89
N TYR A 632 33.66 7.31 3.29
CA TYR A 632 34.32 6.64 4.41
C TYR A 632 35.81 6.34 4.16
N LEU A 633 36.19 5.93 2.94
CA LEU A 633 37.59 5.82 2.55
C LEU A 633 38.30 7.17 2.66
N GLY A 634 37.64 8.24 2.23
CA GLY A 634 38.11 9.62 2.41
C GLY A 634 38.29 10.00 3.88
N ALA A 635 37.31 9.68 4.73
CA ALA A 635 37.37 9.94 6.17
C ALA A 635 38.59 9.24 6.82
N ILE A 636 38.83 7.97 6.47
CA ILE A 636 40.02 7.24 6.94
C ILE A 636 41.29 7.91 6.44
N ALA A 637 41.36 8.27 5.14
CA ALA A 637 42.51 8.91 4.55
C ALA A 637 42.82 10.29 5.16
N VAL A 638 41.82 11.02 5.65
CA VAL A 638 42.01 12.26 6.40
C VAL A 638 42.51 11.96 7.81
N THR A 639 41.87 11.03 8.53
CA THR A 639 42.26 10.65 9.90
C THR A 639 43.72 10.20 9.98
N VAL A 640 44.18 9.32 9.08
CA VAL A 640 45.58 8.83 9.10
C VAL A 640 46.60 9.83 8.57
N ARG A 641 46.16 10.92 7.91
CA ARG A 641 47.05 12.04 7.57
C ARG A 641 47.26 12.97 8.76
N LEU A 642 46.23 13.15 9.58
CA LEU A 642 46.30 13.95 10.80
C LEU A 642 47.03 13.20 11.93
N ASP A 643 46.78 11.91 12.06
CA ASP A 643 47.48 11.02 12.99
C ASP A 643 47.99 9.76 12.24
N PRO A 644 49.25 9.77 11.76
CA PRO A 644 49.85 8.63 11.10
C PRO A 644 49.99 7.38 11.98
N THR A 645 50.01 7.55 13.31
CA THR A 645 50.14 6.43 14.26
C THR A 645 48.83 5.66 14.41
N ALA A 646 47.69 6.28 14.08
CA ALA A 646 46.39 5.64 14.19
C ALA A 646 46.17 4.47 13.21
N GLY A 647 46.91 4.40 12.11
CA GLY A 647 46.73 3.40 11.04
C GLY A 647 47.98 3.17 10.20
N PRO A 648 48.99 2.47 10.73
CA PRO A 648 50.22 2.15 10.00
C PRO A 648 49.94 1.29 8.74
N PRO A 649 50.80 1.37 7.71
CA PRO A 649 50.66 0.55 6.51
C PRO A 649 51.02 -0.91 6.79
N GLY A 650 50.23 -1.83 6.24
CA GLY A 650 50.51 -3.27 6.28
C GLY A 650 51.54 -3.70 5.22
N PRO A 651 51.94 -4.99 5.22
CA PRO A 651 52.87 -5.52 4.25
C PRO A 651 52.31 -5.52 2.82
N TYR A 652 53.19 -5.35 1.84
CA TYR A 652 52.81 -5.40 0.42
C TYR A 652 52.46 -6.81 -0.02
N VAL A 653 51.26 -6.97 -0.62
CA VAL A 653 50.81 -8.24 -1.21
C VAL A 653 50.97 -8.19 -2.73
N ALA A 654 51.65 -9.18 -3.30
CA ALA A 654 51.87 -9.31 -4.74
C ALA A 654 50.58 -9.68 -5.52
N TRP A 655 50.50 -9.26 -6.79
CA TRP A 655 49.34 -9.48 -7.66
C TRP A 655 48.81 -10.93 -7.76
N PRO A 656 49.66 -11.97 -7.84
CA PRO A 656 49.16 -13.36 -7.88
C PRO A 656 48.41 -13.77 -6.60
N ALA A 657 48.77 -13.20 -5.45
CA ALA A 657 48.05 -13.41 -4.20
C ALA A 657 46.73 -12.62 -4.17
N ARG A 658 46.72 -11.39 -4.70
CA ARG A 658 45.49 -10.56 -4.83
C ARG A 658 44.42 -11.25 -5.68
N LEU A 659 44.80 -11.80 -6.83
CA LEU A 659 43.86 -12.49 -7.72
C LEU A 659 43.34 -13.79 -7.11
N ARG A 660 44.18 -14.52 -6.37
CA ARG A 660 43.76 -15.70 -5.59
C ARG A 660 42.75 -15.33 -4.50
N ALA A 661 42.98 -14.23 -3.78
CA ALA A 661 42.04 -13.73 -2.77
C ALA A 661 40.71 -13.31 -3.41
N LEU A 662 40.75 -12.60 -4.54
CA LEU A 662 39.53 -12.22 -5.28
C LEU A 662 38.72 -13.44 -5.74
N ARG A 663 39.41 -14.51 -6.18
CA ARG A 663 38.75 -15.75 -6.58
C ARG A 663 37.98 -16.42 -5.44
N ARG A 664 38.34 -16.20 -4.18
CA ARG A 664 37.62 -16.77 -3.01
C ARG A 664 36.25 -16.11 -2.80
N VAL A 665 36.11 -14.84 -3.17
CA VAL A 665 34.88 -14.03 -2.99
C VAL A 665 33.78 -14.36 -4.02
N TRP A 666 34.01 -15.30 -4.94
CA TRP A 666 33.06 -15.62 -6.01
C TRP A 666 31.65 -15.96 -5.49
N GLY A 667 31.54 -16.58 -4.31
CA GLY A 667 30.25 -16.96 -3.71
C GLY A 667 29.37 -15.76 -3.37
N VAL A 668 29.97 -14.66 -2.91
CA VAL A 668 29.28 -13.39 -2.64
C VAL A 668 28.70 -12.83 -3.94
N LEU A 669 29.54 -12.75 -4.97
CA LEU A 669 29.13 -12.22 -6.28
C LEU A 669 28.06 -13.10 -6.93
N ALA A 670 28.19 -14.42 -6.83
CA ALA A 670 27.20 -15.36 -7.35
C ALA A 670 25.84 -15.19 -6.67
N LEU A 671 25.81 -15.06 -5.34
CA LEU A 671 24.56 -14.86 -4.60
C LEU A 671 23.92 -13.49 -4.90
N PHE A 672 24.74 -12.43 -4.99
CA PHE A 672 24.29 -11.10 -5.36
C PHE A 672 23.69 -11.06 -6.78
N VAL A 673 24.40 -11.63 -7.76
CA VAL A 673 23.92 -11.71 -9.15
C VAL A 673 22.67 -12.57 -9.26
N LEU A 674 22.58 -13.68 -8.51
CA LEU A 674 21.38 -14.51 -8.48
C LEU A 674 20.15 -13.74 -8.00
N VAL A 675 20.27 -13.02 -6.88
CA VAL A 675 19.16 -12.28 -6.27
C VAL A 675 18.79 -11.05 -7.09
N LEU A 676 19.74 -10.13 -7.33
CA LEU A 676 19.43 -8.89 -8.06
C LEU A 676 19.24 -9.11 -9.56
N GLY A 677 20.04 -9.99 -10.17
CA GLY A 677 19.87 -10.36 -11.57
C GLY A 677 18.54 -11.06 -11.82
N GLY A 678 18.06 -11.87 -10.88
CA GLY A 678 16.73 -12.47 -10.93
C GLY A 678 15.59 -11.44 -10.85
N ILE A 679 15.71 -10.45 -9.97
CA ILE A 679 14.73 -9.34 -9.86
C ILE A 679 14.70 -8.50 -11.12
N TYR A 680 15.85 -8.00 -11.58
CA TYR A 680 15.91 -7.09 -12.73
C TYR A 680 15.73 -7.81 -14.07
N GLY A 681 16.04 -9.11 -14.15
CA GLY A 681 15.70 -9.97 -15.28
C GLY A 681 14.21 -10.32 -15.34
N GLY A 682 13.41 -9.92 -14.34
CA GLY A 682 11.98 -10.24 -14.27
C GLY A 682 11.68 -11.72 -14.04
N VAL A 683 12.68 -12.49 -13.58
CA VAL A 683 12.55 -13.93 -13.32
C VAL A 683 11.87 -14.16 -11.97
N PHE A 684 12.21 -13.35 -10.96
CA PHE A 684 11.72 -13.47 -9.59
C PHE A 684 11.21 -12.13 -9.08
N THR A 685 10.19 -12.16 -8.23
CA THR A 685 9.77 -10.99 -7.44
C THR A 685 10.75 -10.76 -6.28
N PRO A 686 10.72 -9.60 -5.60
CA PRO A 686 11.59 -9.38 -4.43
C PRO A 686 11.42 -10.44 -3.33
N THR A 687 10.20 -10.94 -3.12
CA THR A 687 9.91 -11.98 -2.13
C THR A 687 10.44 -13.35 -2.57
N GLU A 688 10.26 -13.70 -3.84
CA GLU A 688 10.82 -14.93 -4.42
C GLU A 688 12.35 -14.89 -4.45
N ALA A 689 12.94 -13.74 -4.76
CA ALA A 689 14.38 -13.52 -4.74
C ALA A 689 14.96 -13.69 -3.33
N ALA A 690 14.24 -13.29 -2.28
CA ALA A 690 14.65 -13.58 -0.91
C ALA A 690 14.62 -15.08 -0.58
N ALA A 691 13.61 -15.82 -1.06
CA ALA A 691 13.54 -17.27 -0.87
C ALA A 691 14.68 -17.99 -1.62
N ILE A 692 14.94 -17.59 -2.87
CA ILE A 692 16.01 -18.13 -3.70
C ILE A 692 17.39 -17.75 -3.14
N GLY A 693 17.53 -16.52 -2.63
CA GLY A 693 18.73 -16.08 -1.93
C GLY A 693 18.99 -16.89 -0.66
N ALA A 694 17.98 -17.08 0.20
CA ALA A 694 18.10 -17.90 1.41
C ALA A 694 18.41 -19.37 1.08
N GLY A 695 17.70 -19.96 0.10
CA GLY A 695 17.96 -21.32 -0.37
C GLY A 695 19.35 -21.49 -1.00
N GLY A 696 19.77 -20.54 -1.81
CA GLY A 696 21.11 -20.49 -2.40
C GLY A 696 22.20 -20.36 -1.35
N ALA A 697 22.01 -19.49 -0.36
CA ALA A 697 22.91 -19.35 0.79
C ALA A 697 22.98 -20.63 1.64
N PHE A 698 21.85 -21.33 1.80
CA PHE A 698 21.80 -22.60 2.53
C PHE A 698 22.61 -23.70 1.82
N VAL A 699 22.37 -23.88 0.53
CA VAL A 699 23.12 -24.82 -0.31
C VAL A 699 24.60 -24.47 -0.31
N PHE A 700 24.94 -23.19 -0.46
CA PHE A 700 26.30 -22.71 -0.41
C PHE A 700 26.98 -23.00 0.93
N ALA A 701 26.29 -22.78 2.06
CA ALA A 701 26.81 -23.05 3.39
C ALA A 701 27.09 -24.55 3.61
N ILE A 702 26.20 -25.43 3.13
CA ILE A 702 26.39 -26.90 3.22
C ILE A 702 27.61 -27.35 2.43
N PHE A 703 27.75 -26.92 1.17
CA PHE A 703 28.89 -27.31 0.35
C PHE A 703 30.23 -26.86 0.94
N ARG A 704 30.24 -25.77 1.71
CA ARG A 704 31.45 -25.18 2.25
C ARG A 704 31.83 -25.68 3.64
N ARG A 705 30.87 -25.91 4.53
CA ARG A 705 31.13 -26.31 5.93
C ARG A 705 30.58 -27.69 6.31
N GLY A 706 29.91 -28.38 5.39
CA GLY A 706 29.25 -29.64 5.65
C GLY A 706 27.90 -29.47 6.35
N TRP A 707 27.18 -30.58 6.54
CA TRP A 707 25.90 -30.60 7.24
C TRP A 707 26.12 -30.74 8.76
N SER A 708 25.43 -29.90 9.55
CA SER A 708 25.34 -30.06 11.00
C SER A 708 23.95 -29.65 11.48
N THR A 709 23.30 -30.52 12.26
CA THR A 709 21.98 -30.25 12.85
C THR A 709 22.05 -29.13 13.89
N ALA A 710 23.17 -29.03 14.63
CA ALA A 710 23.43 -27.92 15.54
C ALA A 710 23.56 -26.60 14.77
N PHE A 711 24.33 -26.59 13.67
CA PHE A 711 24.44 -25.42 12.79
C PHE A 711 23.06 -24.96 12.28
N LEU A 712 22.25 -25.88 11.78
CA LEU A 712 20.92 -25.55 11.25
C LEU A 712 20.01 -24.99 12.35
N ARG A 713 19.98 -25.64 13.52
CA ARG A 713 19.19 -25.18 14.67
C ARG A 713 19.57 -23.76 15.07
N ASP A 714 20.86 -23.52 15.22
CA ASP A 714 21.36 -22.23 15.70
C ASP A 714 21.04 -21.10 14.72
N VAL A 715 21.21 -21.34 13.41
CA VAL A 715 20.86 -20.35 12.37
C VAL A 715 19.37 -20.08 12.34
N LEU A 716 18.52 -21.11 12.44
CA LEU A 716 17.07 -20.96 12.44
C LEU A 716 16.59 -20.21 13.70
N VAL A 717 17.14 -20.52 14.88
CA VAL A 717 16.78 -19.85 16.14
C VAL A 717 17.21 -18.38 16.10
N GLU A 718 18.43 -18.08 15.67
CA GLU A 718 18.94 -16.70 15.55
C GLU A 718 18.09 -15.87 14.56
N SER A 719 17.69 -16.49 13.45
CA SER A 719 16.81 -15.86 12.47
C SER A 719 15.38 -15.66 13.00
N ALA A 720 14.85 -16.62 13.76
CA ALA A 720 13.52 -16.52 14.37
C ALA A 720 13.45 -15.45 15.45
N VAL A 721 14.48 -15.33 16.31
CA VAL A 721 14.56 -14.28 17.34
C VAL A 721 14.63 -12.91 16.68
N THR A 722 15.49 -12.74 15.67
CA THR A 722 15.60 -11.48 14.91
C THR A 722 14.27 -11.11 14.25
N THR A 723 13.61 -12.07 13.62
CA THR A 723 12.29 -11.88 13.00
C THR A 723 11.22 -11.50 14.03
N GLY A 724 11.17 -12.20 15.17
CA GLY A 724 10.20 -11.92 16.24
C GLY A 724 10.34 -10.51 16.81
N MET A 725 11.58 -10.04 17.01
CA MET A 725 11.85 -8.65 17.41
C MET A 725 11.32 -7.66 16.36
N LEU A 726 11.65 -7.86 15.08
CA LEU A 726 11.22 -6.98 13.99
C LEU A 726 9.69 -6.92 13.86
N PHE A 727 8.99 -8.05 13.92
CA PHE A 727 7.53 -8.10 13.82
C PHE A 727 6.85 -7.47 15.04
N THR A 728 7.40 -7.65 16.24
CA THR A 728 6.85 -7.02 17.46
C THR A 728 6.95 -5.49 17.38
N ILE A 729 8.10 -4.98 16.93
CA ILE A 729 8.31 -3.55 16.66
C ILE A 729 7.35 -3.04 15.58
N LEU A 730 7.21 -3.79 14.47
CA LEU A 730 6.30 -3.48 13.38
C LEU A 730 4.85 -3.35 13.85
N ILE A 731 4.35 -4.31 14.61
CA ILE A 731 2.97 -4.29 15.14
C ILE A 731 2.78 -3.10 16.07
N GLY A 732 3.68 -2.90 17.04
CA GLY A 732 3.60 -1.77 17.98
C GLY A 732 3.62 -0.42 17.28
N ALA A 733 4.48 -0.27 16.25
CA ALA A 733 4.57 0.95 15.47
C ALA A 733 3.34 1.18 14.60
N LEU A 734 2.77 0.13 13.97
CA LEU A 734 1.53 0.26 13.19
C LEU A 734 0.34 0.64 14.07
N VAL A 735 0.27 0.11 15.30
CA VAL A 735 -0.72 0.52 16.31
C VAL A 735 -0.57 2.01 16.65
N PHE A 736 0.66 2.47 16.91
CA PHE A 736 0.93 3.89 17.14
C PHE A 736 0.62 4.76 15.92
N ALA A 737 1.04 4.33 14.73
CA ALA A 737 0.80 5.04 13.47
C ALA A 737 -0.70 5.17 13.18
N ASN A 738 -1.51 4.16 13.49
CA ASN A 738 -2.97 4.26 13.38
C ASN A 738 -3.55 5.34 14.28
N PHE A 739 -3.06 5.45 15.52
CA PHE A 739 -3.43 6.56 16.40
C PHE A 739 -2.98 7.92 15.85
N VAL A 740 -1.72 8.06 15.42
CA VAL A 740 -1.24 9.33 14.82
C VAL A 740 -2.08 9.71 13.60
N ASN A 741 -2.45 8.73 12.78
CA ASN A 741 -3.33 8.96 11.64
C ASN A 741 -4.73 9.42 12.05
N LEU A 742 -5.24 9.03 13.23
CA LEU A 742 -6.49 9.59 13.80
C LEU A 742 -6.38 11.07 14.16
N THR A 743 -5.17 11.57 14.38
CA THR A 743 -4.94 12.99 14.63
C THR A 743 -4.87 13.77 13.31
N THR A 744 -5.14 15.08 13.35
CA THR A 744 -5.00 15.97 12.19
C THR A 744 -3.55 16.31 11.86
N MET A 745 -2.58 15.70 12.56
CA MET A 745 -1.16 16.04 12.47
C MET A 745 -0.60 15.99 11.04
N PRO A 746 -0.84 14.96 10.20
CA PRO A 746 -0.31 14.97 8.84
C PRO A 746 -0.83 16.14 8.00
N ALA A 747 -2.13 16.48 8.12
CA ALA A 747 -2.73 17.59 7.39
C ALA A 747 -2.25 18.96 7.89
N GLU A 748 -2.06 19.10 9.20
CA GLU A 748 -1.52 20.32 9.80
C GLU A 748 -0.04 20.51 9.48
N LEU A 749 0.73 19.42 9.43
CA LEU A 749 2.11 19.44 9.01
C LEU A 749 2.22 19.89 7.54
N ILE A 750 1.36 19.37 6.65
CA ILE A 750 1.26 19.85 5.26
C ILE A 750 0.97 21.36 5.24
N ALA A 751 -0.09 21.81 5.92
CA ALA A 751 -0.46 23.23 5.96
C ALA A 751 0.63 24.13 6.56
N PHE A 752 1.43 23.61 7.49
CA PHE A 752 2.60 24.31 8.02
C PHE A 752 3.71 24.40 6.96
N THR A 753 4.00 23.31 6.25
CA THR A 753 5.01 23.28 5.20
C THR A 753 4.65 24.11 3.98
N GLU A 754 3.36 24.31 3.69
CA GLU A 754 2.90 25.22 2.63
C GLU A 754 3.40 26.66 2.84
N ARG A 755 3.65 27.09 4.09
CA ARG A 755 4.27 28.40 4.38
C ARG A 755 5.70 28.51 3.83
N PHE A 756 6.35 27.37 3.61
CA PHE A 756 7.69 27.25 3.06
C PHE A 756 7.67 26.68 1.63
N ALA A 757 6.52 26.69 0.95
CA ALA A 757 6.37 26.15 -0.41
C ALA A 757 7.28 26.83 -1.45
N SER A 758 7.73 28.07 -1.20
CA SER A 758 8.73 28.75 -2.03
C SER A 758 10.14 28.15 -1.91
N THR A 759 10.40 27.39 -0.85
CA THR A 759 11.69 26.72 -0.57
C THR A 759 11.46 25.28 -0.10
N PRO A 760 10.91 24.37 -0.94
CA PRO A 760 10.57 23.00 -0.53
C PRO A 760 11.77 22.21 0.01
N MET A 761 12.98 22.53 -0.44
CA MET A 761 14.21 21.90 0.04
C MET A 761 14.49 22.18 1.52
N LEU A 762 14.10 23.35 2.04
CA LEU A 762 14.22 23.66 3.46
C LEU A 762 13.39 22.69 4.31
N VAL A 763 12.21 22.30 3.81
CA VAL A 763 11.35 21.32 4.48
C VAL A 763 12.06 19.96 4.54
N ILE A 764 12.70 19.52 3.45
CA ILE A 764 13.46 18.26 3.46
C ILE A 764 14.63 18.33 4.45
N VAL A 765 15.38 19.43 4.49
CA VAL A 765 16.48 19.60 5.44
C VAL A 765 15.97 19.58 6.89
N ALA A 766 14.83 20.23 7.16
CA ALA A 766 14.20 20.19 8.48
C ALA A 766 13.75 18.77 8.86
N ILE A 767 13.16 18.03 7.92
CA ILE A 767 12.82 16.61 8.12
C ILE A 767 14.09 15.82 8.45
N CYS A 768 15.17 15.97 7.69
CA CYS A 768 16.43 15.29 7.95
C CYS A 768 16.98 15.61 9.36
N ALA A 769 16.92 16.87 9.78
CA ALA A 769 17.35 17.27 11.12
C ALA A 769 16.52 16.58 12.23
N ILE A 770 15.20 16.46 12.03
CA ILE A 770 14.32 15.71 12.94
C ILE A 770 14.71 14.24 12.96
N TYR A 771 14.97 13.62 11.81
CA TYR A 771 15.41 12.22 11.74
C TYR A 771 16.75 11.99 12.47
N VAL A 772 17.73 12.88 12.29
CA VAL A 772 19.01 12.81 13.02
C VAL A 772 18.76 12.86 14.52
N LEU A 773 17.95 13.81 15.00
CA LEU A 773 17.64 13.96 16.42
C LEU A 773 16.88 12.75 16.99
N LEU A 774 15.88 12.26 16.25
CA LEU A 774 15.08 11.12 16.68
C LEU A 774 15.93 9.84 16.72
N GLY A 775 16.86 9.70 15.79
CA GLY A 775 17.74 8.54 15.71
C GLY A 775 18.84 8.46 16.74
N CYS A 776 19.13 9.58 17.40
CA CYS A 776 19.92 9.57 18.62
C CYS A 776 19.24 8.76 19.75
N VAL A 777 17.93 8.48 19.65
CA VAL A 777 17.15 7.76 20.67
C VAL A 777 16.57 6.45 20.14
N LEU A 778 16.05 6.45 18.91
CA LEU A 778 15.36 5.30 18.32
C LEU A 778 16.27 4.49 17.40
N GLU A 779 16.06 3.16 17.37
CA GLU A 779 16.69 2.31 16.35
C GLU A 779 16.07 2.47 14.95
N SER A 780 16.80 2.00 13.94
CA SER A 780 16.46 2.15 12.52
C SER A 780 15.02 1.76 12.15
N MET A 781 14.58 0.57 12.56
CA MET A 781 13.26 0.05 12.21
C MET A 781 12.14 0.85 12.87
N SER A 782 12.28 1.10 14.18
CA SER A 782 11.32 1.89 14.97
C SER A 782 11.19 3.32 14.43
N MET A 783 12.32 3.95 14.10
CA MET A 783 12.35 5.29 13.52
C MET A 783 11.54 5.35 12.22
N ILE A 784 11.81 4.44 11.27
CA ILE A 784 11.18 4.46 9.94
C ILE A 784 9.68 4.20 10.06
N LEU A 785 9.28 3.20 10.84
CA LEU A 785 7.88 2.86 11.03
C LEU A 785 7.06 3.99 11.66
N LEU A 786 7.70 4.77 12.51
CA LEU A 786 7.09 5.89 13.21
C LEU A 786 6.98 7.14 12.34
N THR A 787 8.04 7.45 11.59
CA THR A 787 8.21 8.74 10.92
C THR A 787 7.71 8.74 9.48
N VAL A 788 7.85 7.63 8.75
CA VAL A 788 7.50 7.56 7.34
C VAL A 788 6.00 7.79 7.11
N PRO A 789 5.07 7.17 7.85
CA PRO A 789 3.64 7.46 7.67
C PRO A 789 3.27 8.94 7.85
N MET A 790 4.05 9.67 8.66
CA MET A 790 3.85 11.09 8.96
C MET A 790 4.46 12.01 7.91
N PHE A 791 5.70 11.76 7.48
CA PHE A 791 6.40 12.62 6.50
C PHE A 791 6.11 12.26 5.05
N TYR A 792 5.73 11.01 4.77
CA TYR A 792 5.42 10.56 3.41
C TYR A 792 4.36 11.43 2.71
N PRO A 793 3.19 11.75 3.33
CA PRO A 793 2.20 12.62 2.70
C PRO A 793 2.72 14.03 2.44
N VAL A 794 3.57 14.57 3.32
CA VAL A 794 4.18 15.90 3.18
C VAL A 794 5.12 15.94 1.97
N VAL A 795 6.02 14.97 1.89
CA VAL A 795 6.99 14.86 0.78
C VAL A 795 6.29 14.62 -0.55
N GLN A 796 5.26 13.78 -0.56
CA GLN A 796 4.42 13.54 -1.73
C GLN A 796 3.71 14.83 -2.16
N HIS A 797 3.16 15.59 -1.22
CA HIS A 797 2.46 16.85 -1.49
C HIS A 797 3.38 17.91 -2.09
N LEU A 798 4.64 17.97 -1.63
CA LEU A 798 5.68 18.85 -2.18
C LEU A 798 6.19 18.41 -3.56
N GLY A 799 5.74 17.27 -4.09
CA GLY A 799 6.08 16.79 -5.43
C GLY A 799 7.45 16.11 -5.52
N PHE A 800 8.06 15.72 -4.40
CA PHE A 800 9.32 14.99 -4.41
C PHE A 800 9.13 13.50 -4.74
N ASP A 801 10.15 12.92 -5.37
CA ASP A 801 10.17 11.48 -5.64
C ASP A 801 10.30 10.67 -4.34
N LEU A 802 9.43 9.69 -4.19
CA LEU A 802 9.29 8.90 -2.98
C LEU A 802 10.34 7.78 -2.86
N ILE A 803 10.98 7.37 -3.96
CA ILE A 803 12.14 6.48 -3.93
C ILE A 803 13.36 7.25 -3.45
N TRP A 804 13.56 8.47 -3.95
CA TRP A 804 14.63 9.36 -3.47
C TRP A 804 14.47 9.64 -1.97
N PHE A 805 13.26 10.00 -1.53
CA PHE A 805 13.00 10.22 -0.10
C PHE A 805 13.28 8.96 0.73
N GLY A 806 12.94 7.78 0.24
CA GLY A 806 13.26 6.52 0.91
C GLY A 806 14.75 6.32 1.13
N ILE A 807 15.57 6.62 0.12
CA ILE A 807 17.04 6.57 0.26
C ILE A 807 17.54 7.62 1.25
N ILE A 808 17.01 8.85 1.22
CA ILE A 808 17.39 9.89 2.19
C ILE A 808 17.06 9.45 3.62
N VAL A 809 15.87 8.91 3.85
CA VAL A 809 15.47 8.36 5.15
C VAL A 809 16.45 7.30 5.61
N VAL A 810 16.79 6.33 4.76
CA VAL A 810 17.77 5.27 5.09
C VAL A 810 19.14 5.85 5.40
N VAL A 811 19.63 6.81 4.59
CA VAL A 811 20.91 7.47 4.81
C VAL A 811 20.94 8.18 6.15
N VAL A 812 19.90 8.95 6.50
CA VAL A 812 19.84 9.61 7.80
C VAL A 812 19.78 8.58 8.94
N THR A 813 19.04 7.50 8.76
CA THR A 813 19.02 6.38 9.70
C THR A 813 20.40 5.76 9.91
N GLU A 814 21.23 5.64 8.87
CA GLU A 814 22.62 5.18 9.00
C GLU A 814 23.46 6.09 9.91
N ILE A 815 23.32 7.41 9.75
CA ILE A 815 24.01 8.40 10.60
C ILE A 815 23.64 8.16 12.08
N SER A 816 22.35 7.93 12.33
CA SER A 816 21.82 7.69 13.67
C SER A 816 22.36 6.41 14.34
N LEU A 817 22.67 5.37 13.56
CA LEU A 817 23.19 4.10 14.09
C LEU A 817 24.58 4.22 14.71
N ILE A 818 25.28 5.33 14.47
CA ILE A 818 26.65 5.59 14.95
C ILE A 818 26.78 6.90 15.73
N THR A 819 25.74 7.75 15.73
CA THR A 819 25.77 9.08 16.37
C THR A 819 25.47 8.99 17.89
N PRO A 820 26.24 9.67 18.76
CA PRO A 820 25.94 9.79 20.19
C PRO A 820 24.55 10.41 20.46
N PRO A 821 23.85 10.07 21.56
CA PRO A 821 24.31 9.31 22.72
C PRO A 821 24.08 7.80 22.64
N VAL A 822 23.26 7.32 21.71
CA VAL A 822 22.94 5.89 21.60
C VAL A 822 23.86 5.18 20.61
N GLY A 823 23.76 5.49 19.31
CA GLY A 823 24.57 4.84 18.28
C GLY A 823 24.58 3.30 18.39
N LEU A 824 23.48 2.64 18.01
CA LEU A 824 23.30 1.19 18.24
C LEU A 824 24.50 0.32 17.82
N ASN A 825 25.16 0.63 16.69
CA ASN A 825 26.34 -0.11 16.26
C ASN A 825 27.50 0.02 17.27
N VAL A 826 27.65 1.17 17.93
CA VAL A 826 28.66 1.39 18.98
C VAL A 826 28.41 0.48 20.19
N PHE A 827 27.15 0.32 20.62
CA PHE A 827 26.81 -0.62 21.69
C PHE A 827 27.00 -2.08 21.29
N VAL A 828 26.69 -2.41 20.04
CA VAL A 828 26.97 -3.74 19.49
C VAL A 828 28.47 -4.02 19.54
N LEU A 829 29.32 -3.08 19.12
CA LEU A 829 30.77 -3.21 19.25
C LEU A 829 31.21 -3.38 20.70
N ARG A 830 30.66 -2.59 21.64
CA ARG A 830 30.94 -2.73 23.08
C ARG A 830 30.56 -4.12 23.62
N SER A 831 29.49 -4.72 23.10
CA SER A 831 29.08 -6.08 23.48
C SER A 831 30.03 -7.17 22.98
N VAL A 832 30.71 -6.93 21.85
CA VAL A 832 31.68 -7.86 21.26
C VAL A 832 33.10 -7.62 21.81
N LEU A 833 33.43 -6.37 22.12
CA LEU A 833 34.74 -5.90 22.55
C LEU A 833 34.62 -5.17 23.92
N PRO A 834 34.45 -5.93 25.02
CA PRO A 834 34.19 -5.37 26.36
C PRO A 834 35.42 -4.72 27.00
N ASP A 835 36.57 -4.78 26.36
CA ASP A 835 37.81 -4.11 26.76
C ASP A 835 37.91 -2.66 26.26
N ILE A 836 37.24 -2.32 25.15
CA ILE A 836 37.30 -0.97 24.57
C ILE A 836 36.21 -0.07 25.15
N PRO A 837 36.54 1.06 25.80
CA PRO A 837 35.54 1.94 26.39
C PRO A 837 34.67 2.60 25.32
N THR A 838 33.36 2.73 25.57
CA THR A 838 32.39 3.31 24.62
C THR A 838 32.78 4.72 24.15
N ARG A 839 33.40 5.52 25.03
CA ARG A 839 33.92 6.86 24.70
C ARG A 839 34.94 6.81 23.57
N GLU A 840 35.80 5.80 23.56
CA GLU A 840 36.82 5.64 22.54
C GLU A 840 36.22 5.24 21.19
N VAL A 841 35.22 4.36 21.20
CA VAL A 841 34.47 4.01 19.99
C VAL A 841 33.77 5.24 19.41
N PHE A 842 33.07 6.04 20.22
CA PHE A 842 32.44 7.28 19.75
C PHE A 842 33.45 8.28 19.20
N ARG A 843 34.62 8.42 19.84
CA ARG A 843 35.72 9.26 19.32
C ARG A 843 36.15 8.79 17.93
N GLY A 844 36.28 7.48 17.75
CA GLY A 844 36.67 6.85 16.48
C GLY A 844 35.65 7.01 15.35
N VAL A 845 34.36 7.06 15.71
CA VAL A 845 33.24 7.17 14.77
C VAL A 845 33.03 8.59 14.24
N MET A 846 33.43 9.62 14.99
CA MET A 846 33.12 11.02 14.66
C MET A 846 33.55 11.48 13.24
N PRO A 847 34.73 11.10 12.71
CA PRO A 847 35.10 11.41 11.33
C PRO A 847 34.12 10.83 10.29
N PHE A 848 33.54 9.66 10.58
CA PHE A 848 32.56 9.00 9.71
C PHE A 848 31.20 9.69 9.78
N VAL A 849 30.78 10.18 10.96
CA VAL A 849 29.57 11.00 11.10
C VAL A 849 29.68 12.28 10.28
N MET A 850 30.83 12.96 10.33
CA MET A 850 31.04 14.17 9.50
C MET A 850 31.01 13.84 8.01
N SER A 851 31.63 12.72 7.61
CA SER A 851 31.56 12.19 6.25
C SER A 851 30.12 11.89 5.83
N ASP A 852 29.30 11.36 6.73
CA ASP A 852 27.89 11.09 6.47
C ASP A 852 27.04 12.34 6.30
N LEU A 853 27.31 13.40 7.06
CA LEU A 853 26.66 14.69 6.86
C LEU A 853 27.00 15.30 5.48
N VAL A 854 28.25 15.15 5.04
CA VAL A 854 28.68 15.55 3.69
C VAL A 854 27.97 14.72 2.62
N ARG A 855 27.93 13.39 2.79
CA ARG A 855 27.19 12.48 1.91
C ARG A 855 25.71 12.85 1.81
N LEU A 856 25.06 13.11 2.94
CA LEU A 856 23.67 13.52 2.99
C LEU A 856 23.47 14.83 2.21
N ALA A 857 24.34 15.83 2.41
CA ALA A 857 24.28 17.07 1.65
C ALA A 857 24.45 16.85 0.14
N ILE A 858 25.34 15.94 -0.27
CA ILE A 858 25.51 15.55 -1.68
C ILE A 858 24.24 14.93 -2.25
N LEU A 859 23.61 13.98 -1.54
CA LEU A 859 22.40 13.29 -2.02
C LEU A 859 21.16 14.20 -2.04
N ILE A 860 21.11 15.18 -1.13
CA ILE A 860 20.08 16.22 -1.13
C ILE A 860 20.30 17.19 -2.31
N GLY A 861 21.53 17.66 -2.51
CA GLY A 861 21.88 18.59 -3.59
C GLY A 861 21.80 17.98 -4.99
N PHE A 862 22.03 16.67 -5.11
CA PHE A 862 22.06 15.95 -6.38
C PHE A 862 21.16 14.70 -6.37
N PRO A 863 19.81 14.84 -6.40
CA PRO A 863 18.87 13.71 -6.42
C PRO A 863 19.09 12.73 -7.57
N GLY A 864 19.73 13.20 -8.65
CA GLY A 864 20.12 12.37 -9.79
C GLY A 864 21.00 11.18 -9.40
N ILE A 865 21.83 11.28 -8.36
CA ILE A 865 22.67 10.14 -7.91
C ILE A 865 21.77 8.96 -7.51
N THR A 866 20.69 9.23 -6.81
CA THR A 866 19.73 8.21 -6.37
C THR A 866 18.82 7.74 -7.51
N LEU A 867 18.35 8.67 -8.34
CA LEU A 867 17.32 8.40 -9.36
C LEU A 867 17.89 8.01 -10.73
N TYR A 868 19.21 8.02 -10.93
CA TYR A 868 19.80 7.71 -12.23
C TYR A 868 19.56 6.26 -12.63
N LEU A 869 19.88 5.31 -11.75
CA LEU A 869 19.76 3.90 -12.05
C LEU A 869 18.31 3.42 -12.14
N THR A 870 17.39 4.08 -11.43
CA THR A 870 15.96 3.69 -11.41
C THR A 870 15.29 3.85 -12.77
N ARG A 871 15.84 4.66 -13.67
CA ARG A 871 15.35 4.87 -15.04
C ARG A 871 15.52 3.66 -15.95
N PHE A 872 16.45 2.75 -15.61
CA PHE A 872 16.76 1.57 -16.40
C PHE A 872 15.98 0.32 -15.95
N VAL A 873 15.13 0.46 -14.93
CA VAL A 873 14.32 -0.64 -14.37
C VAL A 873 12.84 -0.27 -14.47
N ALA A 874 12.04 -1.19 -14.99
CA ALA A 874 10.62 -0.98 -15.28
C ALA A 874 9.77 -0.72 -14.01
#